data_AF-A0A968JMI8-F1
#
_entry.id   AF-A0A968JMI8-F1
#
_cell.length_a   1.000
_cell.length_b   1.000
_cell.length_c   1.000
_cell.angle_alpha   90.00
_cell.angle_beta   90.00
_cell.angle_gamma   90.00
#
_symmetry.space_group_name_H-M   'P 1'
#
loop_
_entity.id
_entity.type
_entity.pdbx_description
1 polymer ?
#
loop_
_entity_poly.entity_id
_entity_poly.type
_entity_poly.pdbx_seq_one_letter_code
_entity_poly.pdbx_strand_id
1 'polypeptide(L)'
;TYDLELPQGSRVVSLVLAQTGAAVVENGMLVDGAPTVDIVTNNFTAGGGDGYSELVEADADPVLLRDENDVAFTYEQSFREYLLDLGTVAATDLRYQDGGEGRISFEAAPDDGAVEVEIDTLNGVVTTNVTATLTISDFSVTVQLLAGTSISTTGGLITEPVNLRLTPVMASEIENTDGLVEISGFYFRVEVVNRETGAVISPINFSPDARFIVNYTDTGLSGINENLIALAFFDEDTNQWSQEDLSIFGRNETANELIVGVNHLTLFTLTEGEPRLYLPIVIGGTGSTNPTTDTVVLSLLHNNDGESQLLPQTISTDSGDLQIGGAALFSSVVGRELADAAEAGNASVLVYAGDAFLASATIQCSFPITDTSLPVYDAVAQRQIPYTAHILGNHEFDYTPTYLERFIRAFNGEQPFLSANVDLSGVAGFADLIDADGTIDGTPENGRVVGSSLIYTDETTGERFGIVGATTPSLPRVSSPGPDVEVSATITETAQVVQAEIDELTAAGVNKIIFVSHLQDLSEDRALIALVNGVDVAVGGGGDDFLTNPAVDAATQFIPGNTDADLVEGEYPLTAEDADGDTVYLVTSVDGYRYLGRLDVEFDEAGEVSNVITENSYPRRVVASGAAATDLNIADAVSADQDIVDTVNVPVQACLDNFSSEPIANTEILFDVSRNGVRTGANNTGNLIGDAFIDSYDRYATVNNLPERTGDRIVVAIQNGGGIRQNAGDFLPRGSTEAAPGLPGPITLLDTLDVLPFDNTISVVENVTVADLFAILGGSGNGLDPDGIYQVSENLRLEYQAEGTGDDLRYQLINMTVINNAGDEVPLVQNGEVVDGAPTVAVITNSFVADREFATDRGLTDQTDLVDATGTRLLYEQPLREYLATFPEENGVPTIQEDDARYQYPDGDGRISIAE
;
A
#
# COMPACT_ATOMS: atom_id res chain seq x y z
N THR A 1 -22.60 -18.02 -24.99
CA THR A 1 -23.09 -16.64 -24.98
C THR A 1 -23.81 -16.37 -23.70
N TYR A 2 -23.64 -15.16 -23.16
CA TYR A 2 -24.29 -14.68 -21.95
C TYR A 2 -25.36 -13.65 -22.28
N ASP A 3 -26.39 -13.57 -21.45
CA ASP A 3 -27.38 -12.49 -21.40
C ASP A 3 -27.39 -11.95 -19.97
N LEU A 4 -26.96 -10.71 -19.83
CA LEU A 4 -26.79 -10.07 -18.53
C LEU A 4 -28.12 -9.57 -17.94
N GLU A 5 -29.19 -9.49 -18.75
CA GLU A 5 -30.55 -9.15 -18.29
C GLU A 5 -31.21 -10.28 -17.51
N LEU A 6 -30.71 -11.52 -17.65
CA LEU A 6 -31.22 -12.66 -16.91
C LEU A 6 -30.70 -12.65 -15.46
N PRO A 7 -31.50 -13.14 -14.48
CA PRO A 7 -31.06 -13.24 -13.09
C PRO A 7 -29.77 -14.05 -12.95
N GLN A 8 -28.99 -13.76 -11.89
CA GLN A 8 -27.83 -14.56 -11.50
C GLN A 8 -28.20 -16.07 -11.50
N GLY A 9 -27.35 -16.89 -12.12
CA GLY A 9 -27.60 -18.32 -12.34
C GLY A 9 -28.39 -18.67 -13.61
N SER A 10 -28.97 -17.70 -14.32
CA SER A 10 -29.70 -17.90 -15.59
C SER A 10 -29.03 -17.22 -16.80
N ARG A 11 -27.89 -16.56 -16.60
CA ARG A 11 -27.23 -15.70 -17.59
C ARG A 11 -26.55 -16.43 -18.74
N VAL A 12 -26.30 -17.73 -18.65
CA VAL A 12 -25.71 -18.51 -19.76
C VAL A 12 -26.81 -18.89 -20.75
N VAL A 13 -26.91 -18.19 -21.88
CA VAL A 13 -27.91 -18.48 -22.92
C VAL A 13 -27.49 -19.64 -23.82
N SER A 14 -26.19 -19.73 -24.12
CA SER A 14 -25.65 -20.83 -24.91
C SER A 14 -24.27 -21.25 -24.40
N LEU A 15 -24.02 -22.55 -24.37
CA LEU A 15 -22.71 -23.11 -24.02
C LEU A 15 -22.44 -24.30 -24.94
N VAL A 16 -21.29 -24.27 -25.62
CA VAL A 16 -20.88 -25.29 -26.59
C VAL A 16 -19.45 -25.72 -26.28
N LEU A 17 -19.20 -27.03 -26.25
CA LEU A 17 -17.86 -27.57 -26.07
C LEU A 17 -17.07 -27.44 -27.37
N ALA A 18 -16.07 -26.56 -27.40
CA ALA A 18 -15.31 -26.23 -28.61
C ALA A 18 -14.68 -27.46 -29.31
N GLN A 19 -14.23 -28.46 -28.55
CA GLN A 19 -13.58 -29.65 -29.11
C GLN A 19 -14.55 -30.59 -29.86
N THR A 20 -15.82 -30.65 -29.43
CA THR A 20 -16.80 -31.60 -29.97
C THR A 20 -17.94 -30.93 -30.72
N GLY A 21 -18.11 -29.62 -30.55
CA GLY A 21 -19.25 -28.84 -31.03
C GLY A 21 -20.57 -29.19 -30.31
N ALA A 22 -20.52 -29.96 -29.21
CA ALA A 22 -21.72 -30.37 -28.48
C ALA A 22 -22.30 -29.19 -27.70
N ALA A 23 -23.59 -28.91 -27.90
CA ALA A 23 -24.33 -27.95 -27.08
C ALA A 23 -24.61 -28.55 -25.70
N VAL A 24 -24.28 -27.79 -24.66
CA VAL A 24 -24.56 -28.11 -23.25
C VAL A 24 -25.74 -27.26 -22.77
N VAL A 25 -25.77 -25.98 -23.16
CA VAL A 25 -26.86 -25.05 -22.86
C VAL A 25 -27.35 -24.44 -24.18
N GLU A 26 -28.67 -24.39 -24.37
CA GLU A 26 -29.33 -23.76 -25.51
C GLU A 26 -30.57 -23.00 -25.04
N ASN A 27 -30.68 -21.71 -25.40
CA ASN A 27 -31.73 -20.79 -24.96
C ASN A 27 -31.89 -20.72 -23.42
N GLY A 28 -30.77 -20.66 -22.69
CA GLY A 28 -30.77 -20.55 -21.23
C GLY A 28 -31.09 -21.84 -20.49
N MET A 29 -31.26 -22.97 -21.21
CA MET A 29 -31.63 -24.25 -20.61
C MET A 29 -30.60 -25.33 -20.94
N LEU A 30 -30.34 -26.20 -19.96
CA LEU A 30 -29.51 -27.40 -20.16
C LEU A 30 -30.15 -28.29 -21.23
N VAL A 31 -29.36 -28.70 -22.22
CA VAL A 31 -29.81 -29.58 -23.31
C VAL A 31 -30.05 -31.00 -22.76
N ASP A 32 -31.14 -31.65 -23.18
CA ASP A 32 -31.45 -33.02 -22.75
C ASP A 32 -30.35 -34.00 -23.20
N GLY A 33 -29.76 -34.71 -22.24
CA GLY A 33 -28.59 -35.57 -22.47
C GLY A 33 -27.27 -34.83 -22.68
N ALA A 34 -27.16 -33.57 -22.20
CA ALA A 34 -25.89 -32.83 -22.20
C ALA A 34 -24.74 -33.68 -21.61
N PRO A 35 -23.54 -33.62 -22.21
CA PRO A 35 -22.40 -34.39 -21.73
C PRO A 35 -21.95 -33.89 -20.35
N THR A 36 -21.45 -34.80 -19.51
CA THR A 36 -20.64 -34.43 -18.36
C THR A 36 -19.33 -33.81 -18.84
N VAL A 37 -18.82 -32.83 -18.10
CA VAL A 37 -17.55 -32.15 -18.40
C VAL A 37 -16.62 -32.30 -17.20
N ASP A 38 -15.35 -32.50 -17.49
CA ASP A 38 -14.28 -32.37 -16.49
C ASP A 38 -13.80 -30.92 -16.54
N ILE A 39 -13.72 -30.27 -15.39
CA ILE A 39 -13.33 -28.87 -15.26
C ILE A 39 -11.93 -28.84 -14.65
N VAL A 40 -11.02 -28.10 -15.28
CA VAL A 40 -9.71 -27.78 -14.74
C VAL A 40 -9.76 -26.34 -14.24
N THR A 41 -9.44 -26.12 -12.97
CA THR A 41 -9.38 -24.82 -12.32
C THR A 41 -8.35 -24.86 -11.19
N ASN A 42 -7.99 -23.72 -10.59
CA ASN A 42 -7.12 -23.70 -9.41
C ASN A 42 -7.85 -24.30 -8.18
N ASN A 43 -7.09 -24.72 -7.18
CA ASN A 43 -7.64 -25.36 -5.98
C ASN A 43 -8.54 -24.43 -5.16
N PHE A 44 -8.26 -23.13 -5.12
CA PHE A 44 -9.08 -22.13 -4.43
C PHE A 44 -10.51 -22.04 -5.02
N THR A 45 -10.64 -21.88 -6.33
CA THR A 45 -11.93 -21.85 -7.03
C THR A 45 -12.62 -23.21 -6.97
N ALA A 46 -11.88 -24.32 -7.09
CA ALA A 46 -12.46 -25.66 -6.91
C ALA A 46 -13.04 -25.87 -5.50
N GLY A 47 -12.41 -25.27 -4.49
CA GLY A 47 -12.87 -25.23 -3.10
C GLY A 47 -14.00 -24.25 -2.83
N GLY A 48 -14.54 -23.58 -3.85
CA GLY A 48 -15.68 -22.67 -3.74
C GLY A 48 -15.32 -21.21 -3.42
N GLY A 49 -14.04 -20.84 -3.51
CA GLY A 49 -13.58 -19.45 -3.47
C GLY A 49 -14.26 -18.56 -4.51
N ASP A 50 -14.22 -17.24 -4.33
CA ASP A 50 -14.84 -16.22 -5.19
C ASP A 50 -16.34 -16.45 -5.49
N GLY A 51 -17.06 -17.10 -4.57
CA GLY A 51 -18.48 -17.35 -4.71
C GLY A 51 -18.86 -18.55 -5.60
N TYR A 52 -17.91 -19.42 -5.96
CA TYR A 52 -18.15 -20.61 -6.79
C TYR A 52 -18.51 -21.87 -5.99
N SER A 53 -19.39 -21.73 -5.00
CA SER A 53 -19.78 -22.81 -4.07
C SER A 53 -20.34 -24.07 -4.75
N GLU A 54 -20.90 -23.92 -5.95
CA GLU A 54 -21.49 -24.99 -6.75
C GLU A 54 -20.45 -26.01 -7.23
N LEU A 55 -19.16 -25.66 -7.32
CA LEU A 55 -18.09 -26.61 -7.65
C LEU A 55 -17.86 -27.63 -6.53
N VAL A 56 -17.93 -27.18 -5.27
CA VAL A 56 -17.85 -28.05 -4.09
C VAL A 56 -19.09 -28.95 -3.99
N GLU A 57 -20.26 -28.42 -4.34
CA GLU A 57 -21.49 -29.24 -4.39
C GLU A 57 -21.43 -30.30 -5.50
N ALA A 58 -20.74 -30.01 -6.61
CA ALA A 58 -20.58 -30.93 -7.73
C ALA A 58 -19.56 -32.04 -7.45
N ASP A 59 -18.42 -31.70 -6.84
CA ASP A 59 -17.42 -32.66 -6.36
C ASP A 59 -16.68 -32.09 -5.14
N ALA A 60 -16.81 -32.76 -4.00
CA ALA A 60 -16.19 -32.32 -2.75
C ALA A 60 -14.71 -32.74 -2.63
N ASP A 61 -14.18 -33.49 -3.60
CA ASP A 61 -12.81 -34.02 -3.60
C ASP A 61 -12.18 -33.89 -5.01
N PRO A 62 -11.85 -32.65 -5.44
CA PRO A 62 -11.30 -32.41 -6.78
C PRO A 62 -9.93 -33.07 -6.94
N VAL A 63 -9.69 -33.66 -8.13
CA VAL A 63 -8.41 -34.31 -8.43
C VAL A 63 -7.34 -33.26 -8.71
N LEU A 64 -6.32 -33.21 -7.85
CA LEU A 64 -5.12 -32.40 -8.09
C LEU A 64 -4.22 -33.07 -9.14
N LEU A 65 -3.80 -32.27 -10.11
CA LEU A 65 -2.83 -32.71 -11.11
C LEU A 65 -1.46 -32.77 -10.45
N ARG A 66 -0.79 -33.91 -10.57
CA ARG A 66 0.52 -34.17 -9.95
C ARG A 66 1.57 -34.53 -10.99
N ASP A 67 2.83 -34.22 -10.69
CA ASP A 67 3.98 -34.57 -11.51
C ASP A 67 4.36 -36.07 -11.38
N GLU A 68 5.48 -36.47 -11.99
CA GLU A 68 5.97 -37.86 -11.92
C GLU A 68 6.47 -38.29 -10.53
N ASN A 69 6.64 -37.34 -9.61
CA ASN A 69 7.06 -37.54 -8.23
C ASN A 69 5.89 -37.44 -7.24
N ASP A 70 4.65 -37.36 -7.73
CA ASP A 70 3.42 -37.21 -6.95
C ASP A 70 3.29 -35.85 -6.23
N VAL A 71 3.94 -34.79 -6.75
CA VAL A 71 3.82 -33.41 -6.26
C VAL A 71 2.73 -32.67 -7.05
N ALA A 72 1.82 -32.00 -6.37
CA ALA A 72 0.75 -31.24 -7.04
C ALA A 72 1.33 -30.02 -7.77
N PHE A 73 0.89 -29.79 -9.01
CA PHE A 73 1.26 -28.60 -9.76
C PHE A 73 0.60 -27.37 -9.14
N THR A 74 1.36 -26.31 -8.91
CA THR A 74 0.77 -25.01 -8.62
C THR A 74 0.14 -24.45 -9.91
N TYR A 75 -0.85 -23.55 -9.77
CA TYR A 75 -1.44 -22.89 -10.94
C TYR A 75 -0.41 -21.98 -11.64
N GLU A 76 0.52 -21.38 -10.88
CA GLU A 76 1.68 -20.65 -11.41
C GLU A 76 2.56 -21.58 -12.25
N GLN A 77 2.96 -22.73 -11.72
CA GLN A 77 3.81 -23.69 -12.42
C GLN A 77 3.14 -24.16 -13.71
N SER A 78 1.83 -24.43 -13.67
CA SER A 78 1.04 -24.80 -14.85
C SER A 78 1.06 -23.71 -15.93
N PHE A 79 0.98 -22.44 -15.53
CA PHE A 79 1.06 -21.31 -16.44
C PHE A 79 2.48 -21.11 -16.99
N ARG A 80 3.49 -21.17 -16.11
CA ARG A 80 4.91 -21.08 -16.47
C ARG A 80 5.31 -22.15 -17.47
N GLU A 81 5.01 -23.42 -17.20
CA GLU A 81 5.30 -24.54 -18.10
C GLU A 81 4.61 -24.38 -19.45
N TYR A 82 3.37 -23.89 -19.45
CA TYR A 82 2.66 -23.58 -20.70
C TYR A 82 3.35 -22.46 -21.50
N LEU A 83 3.80 -21.39 -20.84
CA LEU A 83 4.54 -20.32 -21.50
C LEU A 83 5.89 -20.81 -22.07
N LEU A 84 6.58 -21.69 -21.35
CA LEU A 84 7.82 -22.31 -21.81
C LEU A 84 7.61 -23.17 -23.07
N ASP A 85 6.52 -23.94 -23.15
CA ASP A 85 6.16 -24.72 -24.36
C ASP A 85 5.66 -23.82 -25.50
N LEU A 86 4.90 -22.77 -25.16
CA LEU A 86 4.33 -21.82 -26.12
C LEU A 86 5.41 -20.98 -26.81
N GLY A 87 6.47 -20.60 -26.08
CA GLY A 87 7.57 -19.79 -26.58
C GLY A 87 7.14 -18.38 -27.00
N THR A 88 7.49 -17.95 -28.20
CA THR A 88 7.17 -16.59 -28.68
C THR A 88 5.72 -16.47 -29.16
N VAL A 89 4.94 -15.62 -28.50
CA VAL A 89 3.60 -15.24 -28.96
C VAL A 89 3.70 -14.15 -30.02
N ALA A 90 3.18 -14.41 -31.21
CA ALA A 90 3.12 -13.42 -32.28
C ALA A 90 1.98 -12.43 -32.04
N ALA A 91 2.18 -11.15 -32.33
CA ALA A 91 1.11 -10.13 -32.27
C ALA A 91 -0.12 -10.43 -33.16
N THR A 92 0.00 -11.38 -34.08
CA THR A 92 -1.10 -11.87 -34.93
C THR A 92 -1.86 -13.07 -34.34
N ASP A 93 -1.46 -13.57 -33.17
CA ASP A 93 -2.14 -14.69 -32.52
C ASP A 93 -3.43 -14.21 -31.86
N LEU A 94 -4.55 -14.51 -32.51
CA LEU A 94 -5.89 -14.07 -32.09
C LEU A 94 -6.28 -14.54 -30.68
N ARG A 95 -5.63 -15.58 -30.14
CA ARG A 95 -5.88 -16.06 -28.77
C ARG A 95 -5.52 -15.02 -27.71
N TYR A 96 -4.52 -14.19 -28.02
CA TYR A 96 -3.89 -13.25 -27.08
C TYR A 96 -3.96 -11.80 -27.56
N GLN A 97 -4.83 -11.51 -28.53
CA GLN A 97 -5.21 -10.12 -28.84
C GLN A 97 -6.21 -9.61 -27.79
N ASP A 98 -6.32 -8.29 -27.68
CA ASP A 98 -7.33 -7.65 -26.85
C ASP A 98 -8.75 -8.15 -27.23
N GLY A 99 -9.54 -8.55 -26.24
CA GLY A 99 -10.82 -9.26 -26.41
C GLY A 99 -10.75 -10.77 -26.74
N GLY A 100 -9.55 -11.31 -26.98
CA GLY A 100 -9.29 -12.73 -27.26
C GLY A 100 -9.94 -13.26 -28.54
N GLU A 101 -9.96 -14.59 -28.71
CA GLU A 101 -10.52 -15.23 -29.91
C GLU A 101 -12.06 -15.41 -29.87
N GLY A 102 -12.76 -14.69 -28.98
CA GLY A 102 -14.23 -14.75 -28.87
C GLY A 102 -14.77 -16.01 -28.20
N ARG A 103 -14.05 -16.54 -27.19
CA ARG A 103 -14.49 -17.70 -26.38
C ARG A 103 -15.74 -17.40 -25.54
N ILE A 104 -15.96 -16.13 -25.23
CA ILE A 104 -17.11 -15.61 -24.51
C ILE A 104 -17.72 -14.50 -25.38
N SER A 105 -19.05 -14.48 -25.48
CA SER A 105 -19.80 -13.45 -26.20
C SER A 105 -21.08 -13.15 -25.43
N PHE A 106 -21.62 -11.94 -25.58
CA PHE A 106 -22.86 -11.50 -24.97
C PHE A 106 -23.94 -11.34 -26.06
N GLU A 107 -25.19 -11.73 -25.81
CA GLU A 107 -26.30 -11.39 -26.71
C GLU A 107 -26.53 -9.88 -26.62
N ALA A 108 -26.63 -9.21 -27.78
CA ALA A 108 -27.00 -7.79 -27.79
C ALA A 108 -28.45 -7.65 -27.31
N ALA A 109 -28.69 -6.72 -26.39
CA ALA A 109 -30.03 -6.40 -25.90
C ALA A 109 -30.99 -6.06 -27.07
N PRO A 110 -32.27 -6.46 -27.01
CA PRO A 110 -33.23 -6.14 -28.08
C PRO A 110 -33.49 -4.63 -28.18
N ASP A 111 -33.61 -4.13 -29.41
CA ASP A 111 -33.95 -2.74 -29.76
C ASP A 111 -35.02 -2.11 -28.84
N ASP A 112 -34.55 -1.17 -28.00
CA ASP A 112 -35.09 0.12 -27.61
C ASP A 112 -36.60 0.20 -27.31
N GLY A 113 -36.93 0.17 -26.01
CA GLY A 113 -38.14 0.80 -25.46
C GLY A 113 -38.15 2.33 -25.62
N ALA A 114 -37.58 2.87 -26.71
CA ALA A 114 -37.36 4.28 -26.91
C ALA A 114 -38.63 5.03 -27.32
N VAL A 115 -38.80 6.24 -26.78
CA VAL A 115 -39.86 7.17 -27.18
C VAL A 115 -39.23 8.35 -27.92
N GLU A 116 -39.61 8.51 -29.19
CA GLU A 116 -39.22 9.66 -30.00
C GLU A 116 -40.37 10.65 -30.21
N VAL A 117 -40.10 11.95 -30.03
CA VAL A 117 -41.06 13.03 -30.29
C VAL A 117 -40.43 14.10 -31.16
N GLU A 118 -41.16 14.52 -32.20
CA GLU A 118 -40.69 15.55 -33.14
C GLU A 118 -40.59 16.92 -32.47
N ILE A 119 -39.45 17.60 -32.69
CA ILE A 119 -39.21 18.97 -32.22
C ILE A 119 -39.42 19.94 -33.39
N ASP A 120 -40.40 20.84 -33.25
CA ASP A 120 -40.61 21.93 -34.20
C ASP A 120 -39.76 23.14 -33.82
N THR A 121 -38.73 23.46 -34.61
CA THR A 121 -37.82 24.58 -34.35
C THR A 121 -37.88 25.67 -35.43
N LEU A 122 -37.52 26.90 -35.06
CA LEU A 122 -37.24 28.01 -35.96
C LEU A 122 -35.87 28.59 -35.63
N ASN A 123 -34.89 28.42 -36.52
CA ASN A 123 -33.49 28.79 -36.31
C ASN A 123 -32.90 28.20 -35.01
N GLY A 124 -33.21 26.93 -34.72
CA GLY A 124 -32.72 26.24 -33.51
C GLY A 124 -33.41 26.59 -32.21
N VAL A 125 -34.55 27.29 -32.26
CA VAL A 125 -35.39 27.58 -31.10
C VAL A 125 -36.71 26.82 -31.20
N VAL A 126 -37.05 26.06 -30.17
CA VAL A 126 -38.29 25.28 -30.03
C VAL A 126 -39.50 26.22 -30.10
N THR A 127 -40.43 25.95 -31.02
CA THR A 127 -41.55 26.87 -31.31
C THR A 127 -42.83 26.54 -30.55
N THR A 128 -42.99 25.30 -30.09
CA THR A 128 -44.11 24.83 -29.26
C THR A 128 -43.59 23.90 -28.17
N ASN A 129 -44.33 23.74 -27.07
CA ASN A 129 -43.89 22.84 -26.00
C ASN A 129 -43.85 21.39 -26.52
N VAL A 130 -42.72 20.71 -26.31
CA VAL A 130 -42.51 19.30 -26.67
C VAL A 130 -42.46 18.48 -25.40
N THR A 131 -43.03 17.27 -25.42
CA THR A 131 -43.02 16.37 -24.26
C THR A 131 -42.88 14.93 -24.73
N ALA A 132 -41.83 14.25 -24.29
CA ALA A 132 -41.60 12.81 -24.48
C ALA A 132 -41.84 12.10 -23.15
N THR A 133 -42.52 10.96 -23.14
CA THR A 133 -42.79 10.22 -21.90
C THR A 133 -42.64 8.74 -22.13
N LEU A 134 -41.77 8.10 -21.36
CA LEU A 134 -41.57 6.66 -21.33
C LEU A 134 -42.10 6.12 -19.99
N THR A 135 -42.90 5.06 -20.05
CA THR A 135 -43.49 4.40 -18.87
C THR A 135 -42.97 2.98 -18.78
N ILE A 136 -42.38 2.62 -17.65
CA ILE A 136 -41.85 1.28 -17.36
C ILE A 136 -42.50 0.80 -16.06
N SER A 137 -43.29 -0.26 -16.16
CA SER A 137 -44.06 -0.83 -15.04
C SER A 137 -44.83 0.23 -14.22
N ASP A 138 -44.36 0.54 -13.02
CA ASP A 138 -45.02 1.39 -12.02
C ASP A 138 -44.47 2.83 -11.97
N PHE A 139 -43.68 3.21 -12.98
CA PHE A 139 -42.94 4.46 -13.07
C PHE A 139 -42.98 5.08 -14.47
N SER A 140 -42.85 6.41 -14.58
CA SER A 140 -42.65 7.08 -15.87
C SER A 140 -41.70 8.27 -15.80
N VAL A 141 -40.84 8.38 -16.81
CA VAL A 141 -39.96 9.53 -17.07
C VAL A 141 -40.57 10.38 -18.17
N THR A 142 -40.66 11.69 -17.93
CA THR A 142 -41.11 12.67 -18.90
C THR A 142 -40.04 13.75 -19.13
N VAL A 143 -39.70 14.02 -20.38
CA VAL A 143 -38.83 15.15 -20.76
C VAL A 143 -39.68 16.22 -21.45
N GLN A 144 -39.60 17.46 -20.97
CA GLN A 144 -40.36 18.59 -21.48
C GLN A 144 -39.45 19.75 -21.91
N LEU A 145 -39.57 20.13 -23.18
CA LEU A 145 -38.96 21.34 -23.74
C LEU A 145 -40.03 22.41 -23.91
N LEU A 146 -39.80 23.60 -23.38
CA LEU A 146 -40.76 24.71 -23.50
C LEU A 146 -40.52 25.50 -24.79
N ALA A 147 -41.59 26.09 -25.32
CA ALA A 147 -41.48 27.02 -26.44
C ALA A 147 -40.55 28.19 -26.05
N GLY A 148 -39.52 28.42 -26.86
CA GLY A 148 -38.46 29.39 -26.59
C GLY A 148 -37.12 28.78 -26.17
N THR A 149 -37.06 27.47 -25.86
CA THR A 149 -35.79 26.78 -25.59
C THR A 149 -34.95 26.68 -26.87
N SER A 150 -33.72 27.18 -26.84
CA SER A 150 -32.73 26.99 -27.91
C SER A 150 -31.96 25.69 -27.72
N ILE A 151 -31.69 24.99 -28.83
CA ILE A 151 -30.89 23.74 -28.87
C ILE A 151 -29.63 24.00 -29.69
N SER A 152 -28.45 23.74 -29.11
CA SER A 152 -27.15 23.99 -29.74
C SER A 152 -26.12 22.91 -29.42
N THR A 153 -25.16 22.73 -30.34
CA THR A 153 -23.91 22.01 -30.07
C THR A 153 -22.76 23.02 -29.89
N THR A 154 -21.55 22.54 -29.59
CA THR A 154 -20.31 23.34 -29.53
C THR A 154 -20.05 24.15 -30.81
N GLY A 155 -20.63 23.72 -31.95
CA GLY A 155 -20.54 24.40 -33.25
C GLY A 155 -21.61 25.47 -33.52
N GLY A 156 -22.59 25.65 -32.63
CA GLY A 156 -23.68 26.64 -32.75
C GLY A 156 -25.09 26.03 -32.73
N LEU A 157 -26.10 26.85 -33.05
CA LEU A 157 -27.51 26.42 -33.05
C LEU A 157 -27.79 25.33 -34.09
N ILE A 158 -28.54 24.31 -33.70
CA ILE A 158 -28.99 23.25 -34.61
C ILE A 158 -30.14 23.82 -35.46
N THR A 159 -29.92 23.97 -36.76
CA THR A 159 -30.92 24.59 -37.66
C THR A 159 -31.68 23.58 -38.51
N GLU A 160 -31.36 22.30 -38.39
CA GLU A 160 -32.01 21.18 -39.07
C GLU A 160 -33.16 20.57 -38.26
N PRO A 161 -34.14 19.90 -38.90
CA PRO A 161 -35.23 19.23 -38.20
C PRO A 161 -34.75 18.04 -37.37
N VAL A 162 -35.18 17.95 -36.12
CA VAL A 162 -34.72 16.91 -35.18
C VAL A 162 -35.88 16.30 -34.37
N ASN A 163 -35.64 15.13 -33.78
CA ASN A 163 -36.49 14.47 -32.80
C ASN A 163 -35.78 14.43 -31.44
N LEU A 164 -36.53 14.43 -30.34
CA LEU A 164 -36.05 14.05 -29.02
C LEU A 164 -36.31 12.56 -28.82
N ARG A 165 -35.27 11.78 -28.54
CA ARG A 165 -35.33 10.35 -28.23
C ARG A 165 -35.02 10.10 -26.76
N LEU A 166 -35.82 9.25 -26.12
CA LEU A 166 -35.62 8.79 -24.75
C LEU A 166 -35.56 7.25 -24.75
N THR A 167 -34.42 6.66 -24.40
CA THR A 167 -34.14 5.22 -24.51
C THR A 167 -33.75 4.64 -23.15
N PRO A 168 -34.30 3.50 -22.69
CA PRO A 168 -33.79 2.80 -21.52
C PRO A 168 -32.49 2.06 -21.85
N VAL A 169 -31.49 2.12 -20.96
CA VAL A 169 -30.17 1.49 -21.10
C VAL A 169 -29.93 0.58 -19.91
N MET A 170 -29.33 -0.59 -20.11
CA MET A 170 -29.06 -1.54 -19.03
C MET A 170 -27.81 -1.15 -18.23
N ALA A 171 -27.80 -1.43 -16.93
CA ALA A 171 -26.65 -1.16 -16.04
C ALA A 171 -25.34 -1.76 -16.57
N SER A 172 -25.42 -2.96 -17.15
CA SER A 172 -24.26 -3.71 -17.67
C SER A 172 -23.64 -3.11 -18.94
N GLU A 173 -24.33 -2.17 -19.58
CA GLU A 173 -23.83 -1.45 -20.76
C GLU A 173 -23.10 -0.15 -20.37
N ILE A 174 -22.95 0.11 -19.07
CA ILE A 174 -22.37 1.32 -18.50
C ILE A 174 -21.18 0.91 -17.62
N GLU A 175 -19.98 1.39 -17.96
CA GLU A 175 -18.79 1.24 -17.12
C GLU A 175 -18.90 2.18 -15.90
N ASN A 176 -18.55 1.69 -14.69
CA ASN A 176 -18.72 2.36 -13.39
C ASN A 176 -20.18 2.70 -13.00
N THR A 177 -20.81 1.81 -12.22
CA THR A 177 -22.18 1.99 -11.68
C THR A 177 -22.22 2.25 -10.17
N ASP A 178 -21.07 2.38 -9.51
CA ASP A 178 -20.97 2.59 -8.06
C ASP A 178 -21.67 3.89 -7.62
N GLY A 179 -22.48 3.80 -6.57
CA GLY A 179 -23.28 4.91 -6.04
C GLY A 179 -24.55 5.26 -6.84
N LEU A 180 -24.83 4.57 -7.96
CA LEU A 180 -26.02 4.82 -8.79
C LEU A 180 -27.19 3.94 -8.34
N VAL A 181 -28.39 4.52 -8.28
CA VAL A 181 -29.66 3.83 -8.08
C VAL A 181 -30.29 3.56 -9.43
N GLU A 182 -30.35 2.28 -9.75
CA GLU A 182 -31.08 1.77 -10.91
C GLU A 182 -32.60 1.98 -10.74
N ILE A 183 -33.25 2.57 -11.75
CA ILE A 183 -34.70 2.78 -11.70
C ILE A 183 -35.40 1.62 -12.42
N SER A 184 -35.96 0.69 -11.64
CA SER A 184 -36.70 -0.47 -12.16
C SER A 184 -35.90 -1.35 -13.13
N GLY A 185 -34.58 -1.46 -12.96
CA GLY A 185 -33.73 -2.26 -13.86
C GLY A 185 -33.04 -1.47 -14.99
N PHE A 186 -33.22 -0.14 -15.05
CA PHE A 186 -32.79 0.66 -16.20
C PHE A 186 -32.22 2.05 -15.83
N TYR A 187 -31.34 2.52 -16.72
CA TYR A 187 -30.85 3.88 -16.88
C TYR A 187 -31.54 4.53 -18.09
N PHE A 188 -31.47 5.85 -18.26
CA PHE A 188 -32.16 6.51 -19.38
C PHE A 188 -31.23 7.41 -20.21
N ARG A 189 -31.10 7.09 -21.49
CA ARG A 189 -30.39 7.88 -22.50
C ARG A 189 -31.35 8.87 -23.14
N VAL A 190 -30.90 10.11 -23.29
CA VAL A 190 -31.71 11.18 -23.91
C VAL A 190 -30.89 11.81 -25.03
N GLU A 191 -31.39 11.70 -26.26
CA GLU A 191 -30.67 12.10 -27.45
C GLU A 191 -31.52 13.01 -28.31
N VAL A 192 -30.86 13.93 -29.03
CA VAL A 192 -31.50 14.63 -30.14
C VAL A 192 -31.03 13.99 -31.43
N VAL A 193 -31.98 13.52 -32.23
CA VAL A 193 -31.69 12.74 -33.44
C VAL A 193 -32.09 13.55 -34.66
N ASN A 194 -31.23 13.59 -35.68
CA ASN A 194 -31.55 14.18 -36.96
C ASN A 194 -32.75 13.44 -37.58
N ARG A 195 -33.83 14.18 -37.90
CA ARG A 195 -35.07 13.54 -38.35
C ARG A 195 -34.95 12.90 -39.73
N GLU A 196 -34.09 13.42 -40.60
CA GLU A 196 -33.94 12.91 -41.96
C GLU A 196 -32.94 11.75 -42.04
N THR A 197 -31.84 11.83 -41.28
CA THR A 197 -30.75 10.85 -41.37
C THR A 197 -30.80 9.78 -40.27
N GLY A 198 -31.55 10.02 -39.19
CA GLY A 198 -31.57 9.14 -38.01
C GLY A 198 -30.28 9.17 -37.21
N ALA A 199 -29.35 10.08 -37.51
CA ALA A 199 -28.09 10.21 -36.79
C ALA A 199 -28.30 10.92 -35.45
N VAL A 200 -27.71 10.37 -34.39
CA VAL A 200 -27.67 11.01 -33.06
C VAL A 200 -26.82 12.27 -33.13
N ILE A 201 -27.31 13.34 -32.53
CA ILE A 201 -26.66 14.63 -32.37
C ILE A 201 -26.58 14.88 -30.85
N SER A 202 -25.58 14.27 -30.22
CA SER A 202 -25.21 14.45 -28.82
C SER A 202 -23.69 14.62 -28.72
N PRO A 203 -23.17 15.31 -27.68
CA PRO A 203 -23.91 16.03 -26.65
C PRO A 203 -24.56 17.34 -27.14
N ILE A 204 -25.60 17.82 -26.45
CA ILE A 204 -26.32 19.07 -26.78
C ILE A 204 -26.61 19.94 -25.55
N ASN A 205 -26.71 21.25 -25.79
CA ASN A 205 -27.05 22.25 -24.79
C ASN A 205 -28.46 22.82 -25.03
N PHE A 206 -29.22 22.96 -23.94
CA PHE A 206 -30.53 23.60 -23.87
C PHE A 206 -30.45 24.96 -23.17
N SER A 207 -31.13 25.98 -23.69
CA SER A 207 -31.25 27.26 -22.99
C SER A 207 -32.59 27.96 -23.25
N PRO A 208 -33.41 28.26 -22.23
CA PRO A 208 -33.27 27.82 -20.84
C PRO A 208 -33.47 26.29 -20.71
N ASP A 209 -33.07 25.76 -19.57
CA ASP A 209 -33.03 24.34 -19.22
C ASP A 209 -34.29 23.55 -19.60
N ALA A 210 -34.09 22.34 -20.07
CA ALA A 210 -35.13 21.33 -20.28
C ALA A 210 -35.68 20.85 -18.92
N ARG A 211 -36.97 20.50 -18.85
CA ARG A 211 -37.60 20.00 -17.62
C ARG A 211 -37.77 18.49 -17.66
N PHE A 212 -37.25 17.81 -16.66
CA PHE A 212 -37.39 16.37 -16.45
C PHE A 212 -38.39 16.14 -15.33
N ILE A 213 -39.45 15.38 -15.62
CA ILE A 213 -40.52 15.07 -14.67
C ILE A 213 -40.56 13.56 -14.46
N VAL A 214 -40.34 13.16 -13.22
CA VAL A 214 -40.32 11.77 -12.81
C VAL A 214 -41.59 11.47 -11.99
N ASN A 215 -42.39 10.50 -12.44
CA ASN A 215 -43.63 10.08 -11.78
C ASN A 215 -43.54 8.63 -11.28
N TYR A 216 -43.99 8.38 -10.04
CA TYR A 216 -43.98 7.05 -9.43
C TYR A 216 -45.33 6.69 -8.77
N THR A 217 -45.69 5.40 -8.78
CA THR A 217 -47.04 4.94 -8.34
C THR A 217 -47.12 4.22 -6.99
N ASP A 218 -46.00 3.79 -6.37
CA ASP A 218 -46.04 3.07 -5.08
C ASP A 218 -45.78 3.96 -3.85
N THR A 219 -46.62 3.77 -2.82
CA THR A 219 -46.56 4.38 -1.48
C THR A 219 -45.69 3.58 -0.49
N GLY A 220 -45.00 2.53 -0.95
CA GLY A 220 -44.04 1.72 -0.17
C GLY A 220 -42.67 2.37 0.07
N LEU A 221 -42.35 3.46 -0.63
CA LEU A 221 -41.14 4.27 -0.43
C LEU A 221 -41.39 5.38 0.60
N SER A 222 -41.76 5.02 1.83
CA SER A 222 -41.67 5.96 2.95
C SER A 222 -40.20 6.09 3.36
N GLY A 223 -39.41 6.84 2.61
CA GLY A 223 -37.97 6.95 2.91
C GLY A 223 -37.08 7.73 1.95
N ILE A 224 -37.53 8.11 0.75
CA ILE A 224 -36.65 8.88 -0.14
C ILE A 224 -36.42 10.29 0.44
N ASN A 225 -35.22 10.52 0.94
CA ASN A 225 -34.73 11.84 1.33
C ASN A 225 -34.23 12.55 0.07
N GLU A 226 -34.95 13.59 -0.33
CA GLU A 226 -34.77 14.30 -1.60
C GLU A 226 -33.44 15.08 -1.67
N ASN A 227 -32.76 15.28 -0.53
CA ASN A 227 -31.41 15.83 -0.46
C ASN A 227 -30.32 14.79 -0.76
N LEU A 228 -30.68 13.52 -0.93
CA LEU A 228 -29.77 12.40 -1.23
C LEU A 228 -29.93 11.91 -2.68
N ILE A 229 -30.81 12.56 -3.46
CA ILE A 229 -30.97 12.29 -4.88
C ILE A 229 -30.05 13.24 -5.65
N ALA A 230 -28.89 12.74 -6.07
CA ALA A 230 -28.09 13.38 -7.10
C ALA A 230 -28.47 12.79 -8.47
N LEU A 231 -28.46 13.63 -9.50
CA LEU A 231 -28.49 13.16 -10.88
C LEU A 231 -27.05 13.22 -11.41
N ALA A 232 -26.51 12.06 -11.75
CA ALA A 232 -25.27 12.00 -12.51
C ALA A 232 -25.60 12.05 -14.00
N PHE A 233 -24.75 12.71 -14.78
CA PHE A 233 -24.78 12.67 -16.23
C PHE A 233 -23.51 12.03 -16.75
N PHE A 234 -23.62 11.19 -17.77
CA PHE A 234 -22.46 10.61 -18.41
C PHE A 234 -21.92 11.57 -19.46
N ASP A 235 -20.67 11.97 -19.29
CA ASP A 235 -19.94 12.72 -20.31
C ASP A 235 -19.27 11.72 -21.25
N GLU A 236 -19.82 11.57 -22.46
CA GLU A 236 -19.29 10.68 -23.49
C GLU A 236 -17.90 11.13 -24.00
N ASP A 237 -17.52 12.40 -23.83
CA ASP A 237 -16.20 12.88 -24.25
C ASP A 237 -15.10 12.45 -23.26
N THR A 238 -15.43 12.27 -21.97
CA THR A 238 -14.51 11.84 -20.91
C THR A 238 -14.74 10.40 -20.44
N ASN A 239 -15.81 9.75 -20.93
CA ASN A 239 -16.26 8.39 -20.54
C ASN A 239 -16.47 8.25 -19.02
N GLN A 240 -16.93 9.31 -18.35
CA GLN A 240 -17.12 9.36 -16.90
C GLN A 240 -18.49 9.94 -16.54
N TRP A 241 -19.03 9.52 -15.39
CA TRP A 241 -20.20 10.13 -14.77
C TRP A 241 -19.79 11.35 -13.96
N SER A 242 -20.40 12.51 -14.23
CA SER A 242 -20.19 13.75 -13.49
C SER A 242 -21.50 14.22 -12.84
N GLN A 243 -21.39 14.83 -11.66
CA GLN A 243 -22.50 15.56 -11.03
C GLN A 243 -22.26 17.06 -11.24
N GLU A 244 -23.15 17.73 -11.99
CA GLU A 244 -23.16 19.21 -12.05
C GLU A 244 -24.25 19.78 -11.13
N ASP A 245 -23.99 20.98 -10.60
CA ASP A 245 -24.87 21.74 -9.71
C ASP A 245 -26.29 21.88 -10.28
N LEU A 246 -27.20 21.05 -9.79
CA LEU A 246 -28.61 21.06 -10.20
C LEU A 246 -29.27 22.38 -9.78
N SER A 247 -29.84 23.11 -10.74
CA SER A 247 -30.63 24.30 -10.44
C SER A 247 -32.05 23.93 -9.97
N ILE A 248 -32.29 24.10 -8.66
CA ILE A 248 -33.58 24.16 -7.94
C ILE A 248 -34.63 23.06 -8.28
N PHE A 249 -34.74 22.09 -7.38
CA PHE A 249 -35.81 21.08 -7.33
C PHE A 249 -37.19 21.67 -7.01
N GLY A 250 -38.25 21.08 -7.59
CA GLY A 250 -39.63 21.33 -7.18
C GLY A 250 -40.44 20.03 -7.08
N ARG A 251 -40.88 19.66 -5.87
CA ARG A 251 -41.77 18.50 -5.65
C ARG A 251 -43.25 18.91 -5.65
N ASN A 252 -44.09 18.07 -6.25
CA ASN A 252 -45.54 18.11 -6.11
C ASN A 252 -46.04 16.83 -5.42
N GLU A 253 -46.06 16.85 -4.09
CA GLU A 253 -46.37 15.69 -3.25
C GLU A 253 -47.76 15.09 -3.50
N THR A 254 -48.70 15.89 -4.00
CA THR A 254 -50.07 15.43 -4.26
C THR A 254 -50.18 14.65 -5.58
N ALA A 255 -49.18 14.78 -6.46
CA ALA A 255 -49.15 14.16 -7.78
C ALA A 255 -48.07 13.07 -7.93
N ASN A 256 -47.24 12.83 -6.91
CA ASN A 256 -46.06 11.95 -6.97
C ASN A 256 -45.07 12.34 -8.09
N GLU A 257 -44.81 13.64 -8.23
CA GLU A 257 -43.96 14.22 -9.29
C GLU A 257 -42.68 14.85 -8.70
N LEU A 258 -41.54 14.57 -9.32
CA LEU A 258 -40.25 15.26 -9.15
C LEU A 258 -39.90 16.03 -10.43
N ILE A 259 -39.55 17.32 -10.35
CA ILE A 259 -39.23 18.17 -11.51
C ILE A 259 -37.79 18.72 -11.41
N VAL A 260 -36.98 18.52 -12.46
CA VAL A 260 -35.57 18.95 -12.52
C VAL A 260 -35.27 19.73 -13.80
N GLY A 261 -34.44 20.78 -13.71
CA GLY A 261 -33.93 21.54 -14.86
C GLY A 261 -32.58 21.01 -15.33
N VAL A 262 -32.40 20.81 -16.64
CA VAL A 262 -31.14 20.32 -17.24
C VAL A 262 -30.74 21.18 -18.45
N ASN A 263 -29.49 21.63 -18.46
CA ASN A 263 -28.89 22.51 -19.49
C ASN A 263 -28.00 21.74 -20.50
N HIS A 264 -27.48 20.56 -20.17
CA HIS A 264 -26.62 19.71 -21.03
C HIS A 264 -26.96 18.22 -20.82
N LEU A 265 -26.92 17.37 -21.87
CA LEU A 265 -27.40 15.99 -21.70
C LEU A 265 -26.89 14.95 -22.71
N THR A 266 -26.55 13.76 -22.18
CA THR A 266 -26.23 12.55 -22.96
C THR A 266 -26.84 11.27 -22.35
N LEU A 267 -26.70 11.05 -21.02
CA LEU A 267 -27.27 9.92 -20.26
C LEU A 267 -27.54 10.35 -18.80
N PHE A 268 -28.56 9.83 -18.10
CA PHE A 268 -28.82 10.20 -16.69
C PHE A 268 -29.38 9.06 -15.80
N THR A 269 -29.19 9.17 -14.47
CA THR A 269 -29.74 8.26 -13.43
C THR A 269 -29.89 8.96 -12.06
N LEU A 270 -30.50 8.29 -11.06
CA LEU A 270 -30.54 8.69 -9.64
C LEU A 270 -29.41 8.00 -8.85
N THR A 271 -29.04 8.47 -7.65
CA THR A 271 -28.01 7.87 -6.76
C THR A 271 -28.56 7.55 -5.35
N GLU A 272 -27.87 6.71 -4.54
CA GLU A 272 -28.22 6.38 -3.12
C GLU A 272 -27.21 7.03 -2.14
N GLY A 273 -27.67 7.36 -0.92
CA GLY A 273 -26.84 7.73 0.24
C GLY A 273 -27.66 7.82 1.53
N GLU A 274 -27.05 7.66 2.71
CA GLU A 274 -27.59 7.79 4.10
C GLU A 274 -26.53 8.53 4.97
N PRO A 275 -26.83 9.11 6.16
CA PRO A 275 -27.37 10.45 6.42
C PRO A 275 -26.38 11.35 7.25
N ARG A 276 -26.32 12.70 7.19
CA ARG A 276 -27.18 13.68 7.91
C ARG A 276 -26.67 15.12 7.78
N LEU A 277 -27.61 16.07 7.90
CA LEU A 277 -27.37 17.47 8.26
C LEU A 277 -28.06 17.77 9.61
N TYR A 278 -27.35 18.35 10.57
CA TYR A 278 -27.94 19.08 11.71
C TYR A 278 -27.50 20.55 11.66
N LEU A 279 -28.38 21.43 11.21
CA LEU A 279 -28.27 22.87 11.49
C LEU A 279 -29.13 23.24 12.70
N PRO A 280 -28.59 23.83 13.76
CA PRO A 280 -29.41 24.61 14.67
C PRO A 280 -29.76 25.95 14.02
N ILE A 281 -31.04 26.14 13.70
CA ILE A 281 -31.60 27.47 13.44
C ILE A 281 -31.47 28.32 14.71
N VAL A 282 -30.79 29.47 14.61
CA VAL A 282 -31.05 30.64 15.47
C VAL A 282 -31.58 31.77 14.59
N ILE A 283 -32.90 31.98 14.59
CA ILE A 283 -33.49 33.24 14.12
C ILE A 283 -33.67 34.16 15.33
N GLY A 284 -33.01 35.32 15.30
CA GLY A 284 -33.52 36.52 15.94
C GLY A 284 -32.48 37.37 16.64
N GLY A 285 -31.91 38.34 15.93
CA GLY A 285 -31.11 39.38 16.56
C GLY A 285 -30.55 40.37 15.58
N THR A 286 -31.34 41.39 15.24
CA THR A 286 -30.93 42.56 14.45
C THR A 286 -29.61 43.16 14.95
N GLY A 287 -28.60 43.18 14.08
CA GLY A 287 -27.33 43.85 14.36
C GLY A 287 -26.39 43.74 13.19
N SER A 288 -26.56 44.60 12.19
CA SER A 288 -25.48 44.91 11.25
C SER A 288 -24.28 45.41 12.05
N THR A 289 -23.24 44.59 12.10
CA THR A 289 -21.83 45.00 12.16
C THR A 289 -21.08 43.91 11.41
N ASN A 290 -20.44 44.24 10.28
CA ASN A 290 -19.36 43.41 9.75
C ASN A 290 -18.35 43.19 10.89
N PRO A 291 -18.10 41.97 11.34
CA PRO A 291 -16.88 41.71 12.06
C PRO A 291 -15.82 41.36 11.00
N THR A 292 -14.77 42.16 10.92
CA THR A 292 -13.47 41.66 10.49
C THR A 292 -13.05 40.62 11.53
N THR A 293 -12.82 39.36 11.14
CA THR A 293 -12.28 38.33 12.05
C THR A 293 -11.10 37.64 11.38
N ASP A 294 -10.03 37.50 12.15
CA ASP A 294 -8.73 36.95 11.80
C ASP A 294 -8.83 35.43 11.62
N THR A 295 -9.06 34.94 10.39
CA THR A 295 -8.88 33.52 10.04
C THR A 295 -7.41 33.26 9.74
N VAL A 296 -6.87 32.11 10.15
CA VAL A 296 -5.48 31.74 9.84
C VAL A 296 -5.46 30.48 8.98
N VAL A 297 -4.71 30.55 7.88
CA VAL A 297 -4.47 29.41 7.01
C VAL A 297 -3.17 28.72 7.46
N LEU A 298 -3.23 27.42 7.72
CA LEU A 298 -2.06 26.57 7.92
C LEU A 298 -1.77 25.81 6.62
N SER A 299 -0.53 25.90 6.14
CA SER A 299 0.05 24.95 5.20
C SER A 299 0.84 23.90 5.99
N LEU A 300 0.23 22.74 6.18
CA LEU A 300 0.83 21.56 6.81
C LEU A 300 1.53 20.74 5.72
N LEU A 301 2.85 20.77 5.74
CA LEU A 301 3.70 19.93 4.92
C LEU A 301 4.11 18.70 5.72
N HIS A 302 4.19 17.55 5.07
CA HIS A 302 4.60 16.32 5.76
C HIS A 302 5.29 15.33 4.82
N ASN A 303 6.10 14.47 5.43
CA ASN A 303 6.69 13.30 4.82
C ASN A 303 6.92 12.24 5.91
N ASN A 304 7.06 11.00 5.48
CA ASN A 304 7.27 9.80 6.29
C ASN A 304 8.16 8.82 5.50
N ASP A 305 8.66 7.80 6.18
CA ASP A 305 9.23 6.59 5.56
C ASP A 305 10.32 6.91 4.52
N GLY A 306 11.30 7.72 4.93
CA GLY A 306 12.43 8.10 4.10
C GLY A 306 13.40 6.94 3.88
N GLU A 307 13.45 5.99 4.84
CA GLU A 307 14.02 4.65 4.71
C GLU A 307 15.43 4.57 4.10
N SER A 308 16.28 5.57 4.34
CA SER A 308 17.60 5.68 3.70
C SER A 308 17.59 5.71 2.16
N GLN A 309 16.47 6.08 1.54
CA GLN A 309 16.34 6.35 0.11
C GLN A 309 16.90 7.76 -0.24
N LEU A 310 18.16 8.01 0.13
CA LEU A 310 18.80 9.33 0.04
C LEU A 310 19.15 9.75 -1.40
N LEU A 311 19.35 8.76 -2.28
CA LEU A 311 19.68 8.97 -3.68
C LEU A 311 18.41 8.97 -4.55
N PRO A 312 18.34 9.79 -5.61
CA PRO A 312 17.21 9.75 -6.52
C PRO A 312 17.16 8.42 -7.27
N GLN A 313 15.95 7.95 -7.54
CA GLN A 313 15.69 6.77 -8.35
C GLN A 313 15.53 7.17 -9.83
N THR A 314 15.86 6.24 -10.73
CA THR A 314 15.70 6.45 -12.17
C THR A 314 14.49 5.67 -12.68
N ILE A 315 13.55 6.37 -13.30
CA ILE A 315 12.47 5.73 -14.08
C ILE A 315 12.67 6.00 -15.57
N SER A 316 12.45 5.00 -16.41
CA SER A 316 12.51 5.16 -17.86
C SER A 316 11.12 5.53 -18.39
N THR A 317 11.05 6.62 -19.15
CA THR A 317 9.82 7.10 -19.80
C THR A 317 10.00 7.12 -21.32
N ASP A 318 8.91 7.29 -22.07
CA ASP A 318 8.98 7.53 -23.52
C ASP A 318 9.79 8.79 -23.90
N SER A 319 9.98 9.70 -22.94
CA SER A 319 10.77 10.93 -23.08
C SER A 319 12.20 10.80 -22.54
N GLY A 320 12.64 9.58 -22.21
CA GLY A 320 13.95 9.26 -21.64
C GLY A 320 13.92 9.03 -20.13
N ASP A 321 15.11 8.88 -19.54
CA ASP A 321 15.27 8.63 -18.10
C ASP A 321 14.96 9.88 -17.29
N LEU A 322 14.16 9.71 -16.24
CA LEU A 322 13.73 10.75 -15.31
C LEU A 322 14.18 10.37 -13.90
N GLN A 323 14.74 11.34 -13.17
CA GLN A 323 15.09 11.16 -11.77
C GLN A 323 13.92 11.57 -10.87
N ILE A 324 13.58 10.73 -9.90
CA ILE A 324 12.49 10.94 -8.95
C ILE A 324 12.97 10.69 -7.51
N GLY A 325 12.26 11.25 -6.54
CA GLY A 325 12.55 11.03 -5.12
C GLY A 325 13.95 11.47 -4.68
N GLY A 326 14.40 10.94 -3.55
CA GLY A 326 15.71 11.27 -2.97
C GLY A 326 15.75 12.61 -2.24
N ALA A 327 16.49 12.64 -1.13
CA ALA A 327 16.48 13.76 -0.18
C ALA A 327 16.84 15.13 -0.80
N ALA A 328 17.75 15.17 -1.77
CA ALA A 328 18.16 16.42 -2.40
C ALA A 328 17.08 17.05 -3.31
N LEU A 329 16.32 16.23 -4.05
CA LEU A 329 15.19 16.74 -4.84
C LEU A 329 14.03 17.10 -3.93
N PHE A 330 13.78 16.28 -2.92
CA PHE A 330 12.76 16.52 -1.91
C PHE A 330 12.97 17.84 -1.16
N SER A 331 14.20 18.15 -0.71
CA SER A 331 14.55 19.44 -0.09
C SER A 331 14.18 20.64 -0.98
N SER A 332 14.44 20.54 -2.28
CA SER A 332 14.07 21.60 -3.23
C SER A 332 12.55 21.74 -3.40
N VAL A 333 11.79 20.64 -3.35
CA VAL A 333 10.32 20.68 -3.35
C VAL A 333 9.81 21.33 -2.06
N VAL A 334 10.35 20.96 -0.89
CA VAL A 334 10.04 21.61 0.39
C VAL A 334 10.30 23.11 0.32
N GLY A 335 11.47 23.52 -0.17
CA GLY A 335 11.82 24.94 -0.29
C GLY A 335 10.86 25.72 -1.20
N ARG A 336 10.35 25.08 -2.27
CA ARG A 336 9.32 25.66 -3.15
C ARG A 336 7.98 25.83 -2.41
N GLU A 337 7.49 24.78 -1.75
CA GLU A 337 6.17 24.83 -1.08
C GLU A 337 6.18 25.77 0.13
N LEU A 338 7.27 25.81 0.91
CA LEU A 338 7.41 26.79 2.00
C LEU A 338 7.46 28.23 1.49
N ALA A 339 8.10 28.47 0.34
CA ALA A 339 8.10 29.80 -0.27
C ALA A 339 6.71 30.20 -0.77
N ASP A 340 5.94 29.25 -1.33
CA ASP A 340 4.56 29.46 -1.74
C ASP A 340 3.64 29.78 -0.56
N ALA A 341 3.72 29.00 0.53
CA ALA A 341 2.97 29.26 1.76
C ALA A 341 3.30 30.65 2.35
N ALA A 342 4.59 31.02 2.37
CA ALA A 342 5.02 32.34 2.83
C ALA A 342 4.53 33.49 1.92
N GLU A 343 4.45 33.29 0.61
CA GLU A 343 3.90 34.28 -0.34
C GLU A 343 2.38 34.46 -0.15
N ALA A 344 1.68 33.37 0.16
CA ALA A 344 0.26 33.39 0.53
C ALA A 344 0.00 34.02 1.92
N GLY A 345 1.02 34.10 2.77
CA GLY A 345 0.90 34.59 4.15
C GLY A 345 0.34 33.53 5.10
N ASN A 346 0.43 32.26 4.73
CA ASN A 346 0.00 31.13 5.55
C ASN A 346 1.00 30.88 6.69
N ALA A 347 0.51 30.35 7.80
CA ALA A 347 1.37 29.65 8.76
C ALA A 347 1.93 28.38 8.10
N SER A 348 3.14 27.97 8.46
CA SER A 348 3.74 26.76 7.88
C SER A 348 4.23 25.81 8.98
N VAL A 349 3.84 24.55 8.89
CA VAL A 349 4.36 23.46 9.74
C VAL A 349 4.85 22.35 8.82
N LEU A 350 6.08 21.87 9.05
CA LEU A 350 6.65 20.74 8.31
C LEU A 350 7.01 19.62 9.28
N VAL A 351 6.34 18.48 9.20
CA VAL A 351 6.59 17.34 10.11
C VAL A 351 7.14 16.14 9.37
N TYR A 352 7.98 15.37 10.07
CA TYR A 352 8.50 14.09 9.60
C TYR A 352 7.89 12.96 10.45
N ALA A 353 7.04 12.12 9.87
CA ALA A 353 6.28 11.11 10.60
C ALA A 353 6.98 9.74 10.65
N GLY A 354 8.25 9.72 11.09
CA GLY A 354 9.01 8.50 11.41
C GLY A 354 9.62 7.75 10.23
N ASP A 355 10.47 6.77 10.56
CA ASP A 355 11.22 5.87 9.66
C ASP A 355 12.17 6.60 8.69
N ALA A 356 13.05 7.40 9.29
CA ALA A 356 14.13 8.12 8.61
C ALA A 356 15.11 7.19 7.89
N PHE A 357 15.36 6.03 8.49
CA PHE A 357 16.27 5.02 7.98
C PHE A 357 15.67 3.65 8.15
N LEU A 358 15.93 2.79 7.17
CA LEU A 358 15.60 1.37 7.19
C LEU A 358 16.88 0.58 6.86
N ALA A 359 16.92 -0.67 7.30
CA ALA A 359 18.01 -1.56 6.97
C ALA A 359 18.21 -1.70 5.44
N SER A 360 19.35 -1.16 4.97
CA SER A 360 19.74 -1.11 3.57
C SER A 360 21.27 -1.08 3.43
N ALA A 361 21.81 -1.29 2.23
CA ALA A 361 23.23 -1.01 1.99
C ALA A 361 23.59 0.48 2.17
N THR A 362 22.63 1.40 2.01
CA THR A 362 22.85 2.84 2.22
C THR A 362 23.19 3.14 3.67
N ILE A 363 22.45 2.57 4.63
CA ILE A 363 22.71 2.84 6.04
C ILE A 363 24.10 2.35 6.47
N GLN A 364 24.61 1.28 5.84
CA GLN A 364 25.96 0.73 6.08
C GLN A 364 27.09 1.74 5.76
N CYS A 365 26.83 2.78 4.97
CA CYS A 365 27.76 3.88 4.76
C CYS A 365 28.00 4.73 6.01
N SER A 366 27.15 4.58 7.04
CA SER A 366 27.30 5.19 8.35
C SER A 366 27.88 4.25 9.40
N PHE A 367 28.29 3.02 9.04
CA PHE A 367 28.76 1.98 9.98
C PHE A 367 30.28 1.82 10.02
N PRO A 368 30.83 1.30 11.14
CA PRO A 368 30.13 0.73 12.31
C PRO A 368 29.53 1.79 13.25
N ILE A 369 28.46 1.44 13.98
CA ILE A 369 27.78 2.33 14.96
C ILE A 369 28.77 2.99 15.93
N THR A 370 29.81 2.25 16.32
CA THR A 370 30.83 2.71 17.27
C THR A 370 31.75 3.79 16.74
N ASP A 371 31.85 3.98 15.42
CA ASP A 371 32.68 5.02 14.82
C ASP A 371 31.87 6.32 14.66
N THR A 372 31.85 7.11 15.73
CA THR A 372 31.16 8.41 15.75
C THR A 372 31.83 9.46 14.84
N SER A 373 32.91 9.15 14.14
CA SER A 373 33.52 10.04 13.14
C SER A 373 32.87 9.92 11.76
N LEU A 374 32.14 8.83 11.50
CA LEU A 374 31.39 8.65 10.27
C LEU A 374 30.09 9.48 10.32
N PRO A 375 29.70 10.13 9.22
CA PRO A 375 28.40 10.82 9.15
C PRO A 375 27.24 9.83 9.28
N VAL A 376 26.15 10.25 9.92
CA VAL A 376 24.83 9.62 9.78
C VAL A 376 24.13 10.32 8.63
N TYR A 377 24.14 9.71 7.44
CA TYR A 377 23.77 10.42 6.21
C TYR A 377 22.30 10.82 6.18
N ASP A 378 21.42 10.02 6.75
CA ASP A 378 19.99 10.33 6.95
C ASP A 378 19.81 11.61 7.78
N ALA A 379 20.47 11.68 8.95
CA ALA A 379 20.45 12.87 9.79
C ALA A 379 21.10 14.08 9.11
N VAL A 380 22.16 13.87 8.32
CA VAL A 380 22.81 14.96 7.57
C VAL A 380 21.89 15.52 6.49
N ALA A 381 21.11 14.67 5.82
CA ALA A 381 20.10 15.12 4.86
C ALA A 381 18.95 15.85 5.57
N GLN A 382 18.34 15.20 6.55
CA GLN A 382 17.14 15.72 7.22
C GLN A 382 17.40 17.00 8.02
N ARG A 383 18.55 17.16 8.68
CA ARG A 383 18.89 18.42 9.38
C ARG A 383 19.03 19.63 8.44
N GLN A 384 19.22 19.40 7.13
CA GLN A 384 19.26 20.47 6.12
C GLN A 384 17.86 20.86 5.62
N ILE A 385 16.85 20.04 5.90
CA ILE A 385 15.45 20.31 5.63
C ILE A 385 14.84 20.93 6.89
N PRO A 386 14.08 22.04 6.79
CA PRO A 386 13.62 22.80 7.96
C PRO A 386 12.38 22.17 8.63
N TYR A 387 12.48 20.91 9.06
CA TYR A 387 11.42 20.24 9.81
C TYR A 387 11.13 20.96 11.13
N THR A 388 9.85 21.19 11.39
CA THR A 388 9.32 21.67 12.67
C THR A 388 9.50 20.61 13.76
N ALA A 389 9.22 19.34 13.45
CA ALA A 389 9.40 18.20 14.35
C ALA A 389 9.57 16.88 13.58
N HIS A 390 10.31 15.97 14.20
CA HIS A 390 10.42 14.56 13.81
C HIS A 390 9.64 13.71 14.79
N ILE A 391 8.90 12.72 14.31
CA ILE A 391 8.26 11.71 15.14
C ILE A 391 9.10 10.44 15.06
N LEU A 392 9.23 9.73 16.17
CA LEU A 392 9.93 8.45 16.19
C LEU A 392 9.02 7.37 15.59
N GLY A 393 9.46 6.73 14.52
CA GLY A 393 8.91 5.50 13.98
C GLY A 393 9.54 4.24 14.58
N ASN A 394 9.23 3.08 14.00
CA ASN A 394 9.81 1.82 14.47
C ASN A 394 11.25 1.65 14.01
N HIS A 395 11.57 1.99 12.76
CA HIS A 395 12.89 1.73 12.19
C HIS A 395 13.98 2.61 12.80
N GLU A 396 13.61 3.69 13.48
CA GLU A 396 14.51 4.41 14.41
C GLU A 396 15.18 3.50 15.47
N PHE A 397 14.57 2.36 15.80
CA PHE A 397 15.03 1.41 16.82
C PHE A 397 15.68 0.14 16.24
N ASP A 398 15.80 0.00 14.92
CA ASP A 398 16.33 -1.23 14.29
C ASP A 398 17.74 -1.55 14.77
N TYR A 399 18.54 -0.50 14.91
CA TYR A 399 19.95 -0.54 15.30
C TYR A 399 20.15 -0.18 16.78
N THR A 400 19.14 -0.49 17.61
CA THR A 400 19.05 -0.20 19.05
C THR A 400 19.01 1.30 19.38
N PRO A 401 18.68 1.69 20.63
CA PRO A 401 18.76 3.09 21.06
C PRO A 401 20.15 3.73 20.90
N THR A 402 21.22 2.93 20.75
CA THR A 402 22.57 3.45 20.51
C THR A 402 22.69 4.19 19.17
N TYR A 403 22.11 3.63 18.10
CA TYR A 403 22.15 4.30 16.80
C TYR A 403 21.17 5.48 16.77
N LEU A 404 19.98 5.34 17.37
CA LEU A 404 19.02 6.44 17.52
C LEU A 404 19.66 7.65 18.21
N GLU A 405 20.40 7.43 19.32
CA GLU A 405 21.14 8.50 19.99
C GLU A 405 22.12 9.19 19.03
N ARG A 406 22.87 8.41 18.26
CA ARG A 406 23.84 8.94 17.30
C ARG A 406 23.16 9.71 16.16
N PHE A 407 22.03 9.22 15.67
CA PHE A 407 21.20 9.89 14.67
C PHE A 407 20.70 11.24 15.19
N ILE A 408 20.05 11.28 16.35
CA ILE A 408 19.54 12.53 16.97
C ILE A 408 20.67 13.53 17.22
N ARG A 409 21.83 13.06 17.72
CA ARG A 409 22.98 13.95 17.96
C ARG A 409 23.55 14.56 16.67
N ALA A 410 23.39 13.91 15.53
CA ALA A 410 23.86 14.44 14.25
C ALA A 410 23.04 15.66 13.76
N PHE A 411 21.86 15.92 14.34
CA PHE A 411 21.09 17.16 14.13
C PHE A 411 21.65 18.36 14.91
N ASN A 412 22.70 18.18 15.72
CA ASN A 412 23.37 19.23 16.50
C ASN A 412 22.45 20.03 17.45
N GLY A 413 21.32 19.45 17.86
CA GLY A 413 20.37 20.06 18.80
C GLY A 413 19.43 21.10 18.17
N GLU A 414 19.26 21.09 16.84
CA GLU A 414 18.51 22.13 16.11
C GLU A 414 17.03 21.78 15.90
N GLN A 415 16.66 20.50 15.83
CA GLN A 415 15.32 20.04 15.51
C GLN A 415 14.81 19.02 16.56
N PRO A 416 13.53 19.09 16.98
CA PRO A 416 12.98 18.21 18.01
C PRO A 416 12.51 16.85 17.48
N PHE A 417 12.52 15.84 18.36
CA PHE A 417 12.06 14.47 18.17
C PHE A 417 10.96 14.16 19.18
N LEU A 418 9.82 13.68 18.71
CA LEU A 418 8.60 13.53 19.49
C LEU A 418 8.11 12.08 19.51
N SER A 419 7.75 11.61 20.69
CA SER A 419 6.88 10.44 20.87
C SER A 419 6.30 10.48 22.27
N ALA A 420 4.98 10.63 22.37
CA ALA A 420 4.28 10.70 23.65
C ALA A 420 4.33 9.38 24.40
N ASN A 421 4.32 8.26 23.68
CA ASN A 421 4.15 6.93 24.26
C ASN A 421 5.43 6.09 24.33
N VAL A 422 6.59 6.65 23.97
CA VAL A 422 7.90 6.01 24.12
C VAL A 422 8.72 6.72 25.20
N ASP A 423 9.08 6.00 26.26
CA ASP A 423 9.94 6.50 27.34
C ASP A 423 11.39 6.01 27.17
N LEU A 424 12.27 6.97 26.89
CA LEU A 424 13.71 6.77 26.74
C LEU A 424 14.51 7.09 28.01
N SER A 425 13.86 7.43 29.12
CA SER A 425 14.51 7.84 30.37
C SER A 425 15.32 6.72 31.04
N GLY A 426 15.00 5.46 30.72
CA GLY A 426 15.80 4.28 31.10
C GLY A 426 17.11 4.16 30.32
N VAL A 427 17.22 4.76 29.14
CA VAL A 427 18.39 4.68 28.27
C VAL A 427 19.42 5.75 28.66
N ALA A 428 20.56 5.31 29.20
CA ALA A 428 21.59 6.21 29.74
C ALA A 428 22.09 7.29 28.76
N GLY A 429 22.07 7.00 27.46
CA GLY A 429 22.48 7.91 26.38
C GLY A 429 21.55 9.11 26.14
N PHE A 430 20.31 9.07 26.65
CA PHE A 430 19.29 10.08 26.39
C PHE A 430 19.08 11.09 27.52
N ALA A 431 19.76 10.92 28.66
CA ALA A 431 19.55 11.75 29.86
C ALA A 431 19.78 13.27 29.64
N ASP A 432 20.61 13.65 28.66
CA ASP A 432 20.87 15.04 28.26
C ASP A 432 20.07 15.49 27.02
N LEU A 433 19.39 14.56 26.33
CA LEU A 433 18.58 14.81 25.14
C LEU A 433 17.09 14.99 25.46
N ILE A 434 16.58 14.40 26.54
CA ILE A 434 15.17 14.48 26.92
C ILE A 434 14.83 15.84 27.54
N ASP A 435 13.75 16.46 27.11
CA ASP A 435 13.20 17.66 27.73
C ASP A 435 12.73 17.38 29.16
N ALA A 436 12.91 18.35 30.06
CA ALA A 436 12.64 18.15 31.47
C ALA A 436 11.14 18.05 31.81
N ASP A 437 10.31 18.73 31.03
CA ASP A 437 8.87 18.84 31.23
C ASP A 437 8.09 17.98 30.22
N GLY A 438 8.77 17.32 29.27
CA GLY A 438 8.17 16.48 28.22
C GLY A 438 7.69 17.29 27.02
N THR A 439 7.04 18.43 27.25
CA THR A 439 6.63 19.38 26.21
C THR A 439 7.74 20.38 25.89
N ILE A 440 8.18 20.41 24.63
CA ILE A 440 9.11 21.43 24.12
C ILE A 440 8.29 22.69 23.76
N ASP A 441 8.67 23.87 24.25
CA ASP A 441 8.03 25.15 23.91
C ASP A 441 8.96 26.01 23.04
N GLY A 442 8.69 26.04 21.73
CA GLY A 442 9.52 26.73 20.74
C GLY A 442 10.79 25.95 20.38
N THR A 443 11.94 26.65 20.38
CA THR A 443 13.22 26.04 20.01
C THR A 443 13.80 25.22 21.17
N PRO A 444 14.26 23.98 20.94
CA PRO A 444 14.94 23.17 21.96
C PRO A 444 16.07 23.92 22.69
N GLU A 445 16.08 23.86 24.02
CA GLU A 445 17.12 24.49 24.84
C GLU A 445 18.16 23.47 25.33
N ASN A 446 19.43 23.87 25.36
CA ASN A 446 20.54 23.07 25.91
C ASN A 446 20.74 21.69 25.25
N GLY A 447 20.26 21.50 24.02
CA GLY A 447 20.33 20.22 23.31
C GLY A 447 19.29 19.18 23.75
N ARG A 448 18.31 19.59 24.57
CA ARG A 448 17.16 18.74 24.94
C ARG A 448 16.12 18.75 23.83
N VAL A 449 16.29 17.86 22.87
CA VAL A 449 15.49 17.78 21.65
C VAL A 449 14.45 16.66 21.67
N VAL A 450 14.44 15.78 22.66
CA VAL A 450 13.49 14.65 22.74
C VAL A 450 12.35 15.01 23.69
N GLY A 451 11.10 14.94 23.23
CA GLY A 451 9.91 15.25 24.01
C GLY A 451 8.71 14.39 23.64
N SER A 452 7.59 14.57 24.33
CA SER A 452 6.29 13.98 24.02
C SER A 452 5.50 14.84 23.03
N SER A 453 5.61 16.16 23.19
CA SER A 453 4.87 17.16 22.43
C SER A 453 5.70 18.43 22.19
N LEU A 454 5.27 19.26 21.23
CA LEU A 454 5.87 20.55 20.87
C LEU A 454 4.80 21.64 20.77
N ILE A 455 5.08 22.80 21.35
CA ILE A 455 4.37 24.04 21.04
C ILE A 455 5.19 24.83 20.02
N TYR A 456 4.72 24.87 18.78
CA TYR A 456 5.33 25.66 17.71
C TYR A 456 4.63 27.01 17.58
N THR A 457 5.40 28.10 17.47
CA THR A 457 4.86 29.44 17.16
C THR A 457 5.36 29.84 15.77
N ASP A 458 4.45 30.01 14.83
CA ASP A 458 4.79 30.40 13.46
C ASP A 458 5.26 31.86 13.42
N GLU A 459 6.40 32.13 12.78
CA GLU A 459 7.00 33.47 12.76
C GLU A 459 6.24 34.47 11.87
N THR A 460 5.47 33.98 10.89
CA THR A 460 4.76 34.79 9.90
C THR A 460 3.45 35.34 10.48
N THR A 461 2.68 34.47 11.11
CA THR A 461 1.32 34.71 11.60
C THR A 461 1.30 34.98 13.11
N GLY A 462 2.26 34.42 13.86
CA GLY A 462 2.27 34.44 15.32
C GLY A 462 1.34 33.43 15.98
N GLU A 463 0.67 32.57 15.21
CA GLU A 463 -0.18 31.51 15.73
C GLU A 463 0.62 30.40 16.40
N ARG A 464 -0.02 29.72 17.36
CA ARG A 464 0.56 28.61 18.11
C ARG A 464 -0.13 27.30 17.71
N PHE A 465 0.68 26.30 17.37
CA PHE A 465 0.26 24.95 17.04
C PHE A 465 0.87 23.97 18.04
N GLY A 466 0.07 23.04 18.52
CA GLY A 466 0.50 21.93 19.35
C GLY A 466 0.74 20.72 18.47
N ILE A 467 1.88 20.05 18.61
CA ILE A 467 2.22 18.85 17.86
C ILE A 467 2.43 17.72 18.87
N VAL A 468 1.70 16.61 18.72
CA VAL A 468 1.81 15.43 19.58
C VAL A 468 2.23 14.24 18.74
N GLY A 469 3.32 13.58 19.13
CA GLY A 469 3.86 12.41 18.44
C GLY A 469 3.37 11.09 19.02
N ALA A 470 3.21 10.04 18.22
CA ALA A 470 3.03 8.67 18.73
C ALA A 470 3.73 7.62 17.85
N THR A 471 4.26 6.58 18.48
CA THR A 471 4.93 5.44 17.84
C THR A 471 4.11 4.16 18.06
N THR A 472 4.13 3.22 17.10
CA THR A 472 3.34 1.98 17.17
C THR A 472 3.52 1.22 18.48
N PRO A 473 2.43 0.75 19.13
CA PRO A 473 2.52 -0.13 20.30
C PRO A 473 3.17 -1.49 19.96
N SER A 474 3.24 -1.83 18.67
CA SER A 474 3.90 -3.04 18.16
C SER A 474 5.43 -2.91 18.13
N LEU A 475 6.02 -1.78 18.54
CA LEU A 475 7.47 -1.51 18.49
C LEU A 475 8.36 -2.68 18.98
N PRO A 476 8.07 -3.36 20.11
CA PRO A 476 8.91 -4.48 20.57
C PRO A 476 8.83 -5.73 19.67
N ARG A 477 7.85 -5.79 18.75
CA ARG A 477 7.68 -6.88 17.78
C ARG A 477 8.30 -6.55 16.44
N VAL A 478 8.22 -5.29 16.01
CA VAL A 478 8.63 -4.86 14.66
C VAL A 478 10.03 -4.23 14.61
N SER A 479 10.67 -3.98 15.76
CA SER A 479 12.03 -3.44 15.82
C SER A 479 12.80 -3.92 17.07
N SER A 480 13.94 -3.28 17.39
CA SER A 480 14.89 -3.67 18.45
C SER A 480 15.09 -2.60 19.54
N PRO A 481 14.03 -2.13 20.23
CA PRO A 481 14.13 -1.04 21.21
C PRO A 481 14.94 -1.41 22.47
N GLY A 482 15.08 -2.70 22.77
CA GLY A 482 15.77 -3.19 23.97
C GLY A 482 14.96 -3.00 25.26
N PRO A 483 15.48 -3.51 26.40
CA PRO A 483 14.71 -3.61 27.65
C PRO A 483 14.61 -2.30 28.45
N ASP A 484 15.40 -1.29 28.10
CA ASP A 484 15.46 0.00 28.81
C ASP A 484 14.56 1.08 28.17
N VAL A 485 13.83 0.72 27.11
CA VAL A 485 12.81 1.56 26.45
C VAL A 485 11.44 1.04 26.85
N GLU A 486 10.60 1.91 27.42
CA GLU A 486 9.19 1.57 27.69
C GLU A 486 8.30 2.14 26.59
N VAL A 487 7.28 1.38 26.17
CA VAL A 487 6.29 1.81 25.17
C VAL A 487 4.91 1.32 25.59
N SER A 488 3.87 2.11 25.31
CA SER A 488 2.47 1.68 25.52
C SER A 488 2.17 0.39 24.76
N ALA A 489 1.41 -0.53 25.36
CA ALA A 489 1.27 -1.88 24.81
C ALA A 489 0.09 -2.04 23.84
N THR A 490 -0.81 -1.05 23.79
CA THR A 490 -2.02 -1.10 22.94
C THR A 490 -2.39 0.28 22.42
N ILE A 491 -3.14 0.35 21.33
CA ILE A 491 -3.70 1.61 20.79
C ILE A 491 -4.50 2.38 21.85
N THR A 492 -5.27 1.69 22.70
CA THR A 492 -6.03 2.35 23.78
C THR A 492 -5.12 2.97 24.85
N GLU A 493 -4.00 2.34 25.18
CA GLU A 493 -3.02 2.91 26.10
C GLU A 493 -2.26 4.08 25.45
N THR A 494 -1.90 3.96 24.17
CA THR A 494 -1.32 5.06 23.38
C THR A 494 -2.25 6.27 23.37
N ALA A 495 -3.54 6.08 23.07
CA ALA A 495 -4.54 7.14 23.06
C ALA A 495 -4.65 7.88 24.42
N GLN A 496 -4.51 7.17 25.54
CA GLN A 496 -4.56 7.79 26.87
C GLN A 496 -3.38 8.75 27.11
N VAL A 497 -2.19 8.37 26.66
CA VAL A 497 -0.99 9.20 26.79
C VAL A 497 -1.07 10.38 25.83
N VAL A 498 -1.50 10.16 24.58
CA VAL A 498 -1.74 11.23 23.60
C VAL A 498 -2.78 12.23 24.12
N GLN A 499 -3.91 11.77 24.67
CA GLN A 499 -4.93 12.67 25.25
C GLN A 499 -4.36 13.53 26.38
N ALA A 500 -3.49 12.96 27.23
CA ALA A 500 -2.88 13.72 28.32
C ALA A 500 -2.01 14.88 27.77
N GLU A 501 -1.25 14.64 26.71
CA GLU A 501 -0.48 15.69 26.03
C GLU A 501 -1.39 16.76 25.40
N ILE A 502 -2.47 16.35 24.74
CA ILE A 502 -3.47 17.29 24.17
C ILE A 502 -4.08 18.18 25.27
N ASP A 503 -4.42 17.59 26.42
CA ASP A 503 -4.96 18.31 27.57
C ASP A 503 -3.95 19.33 28.13
N GLU A 504 -2.67 18.98 28.17
CA GLU A 504 -1.59 19.86 28.63
C GLU A 504 -1.36 21.03 27.66
N LEU A 505 -1.32 20.76 26.35
CA LEU A 505 -1.23 21.79 25.30
C LEU A 505 -2.43 22.75 25.37
N THR A 506 -3.64 22.20 25.52
CA THR A 506 -4.88 22.97 25.66
C THR A 506 -4.85 23.85 26.92
N ALA A 507 -4.38 23.30 28.04
CA ALA A 507 -4.19 24.06 29.28
C ALA A 507 -3.13 25.17 29.15
N ALA A 508 -2.15 25.01 28.26
CA ALA A 508 -1.17 26.03 27.89
C ALA A 508 -1.71 27.08 26.89
N GLY A 509 -3.00 27.00 26.55
CA GLY A 509 -3.70 27.94 25.67
C GLY A 509 -3.41 27.74 24.19
N VAL A 510 -2.97 26.55 23.80
CA VAL A 510 -2.93 26.10 22.40
C VAL A 510 -4.31 25.58 22.04
N ASN A 511 -4.84 25.95 20.87
CA ASN A 511 -6.16 25.54 20.41
C ASN A 511 -6.16 24.95 18.99
N LYS A 512 -4.97 24.66 18.45
CA LYS A 512 -4.77 24.03 17.14
C LYS A 512 -3.82 22.88 17.34
N ILE A 513 -4.30 21.66 17.23
CA ILE A 513 -3.58 20.43 17.58
C ILE A 513 -3.39 19.58 16.33
N ILE A 514 -2.12 19.28 16.08
CA ILE A 514 -1.64 18.41 15.01
C ILE A 514 -1.19 17.11 15.68
N PHE A 515 -1.91 16.02 15.41
CA PHE A 515 -1.47 14.70 15.81
C PHE A 515 -0.59 14.10 14.71
N VAL A 516 0.61 13.63 15.04
CA VAL A 516 1.50 13.00 14.07
C VAL A 516 1.89 11.62 14.59
N SER A 517 1.55 10.60 13.82
CA SER A 517 1.68 9.20 14.22
C SER A 517 2.61 8.44 13.29
N HIS A 518 3.21 7.40 13.86
CA HIS A 518 3.86 6.35 13.12
C HIS A 518 3.31 4.99 13.63
N LEU A 519 2.09 4.67 13.19
CA LEU A 519 1.28 3.54 13.69
C LEU A 519 1.12 2.40 12.67
N GLN A 520 2.02 2.29 11.68
CA GLN A 520 2.04 1.24 10.65
C GLN A 520 0.99 1.36 9.54
N ASP A 521 -0.23 1.83 9.82
CA ASP A 521 -1.24 2.03 8.77
C ASP A 521 -2.35 3.03 9.17
N LEU A 522 -3.07 3.52 8.16
CA LEU A 522 -4.22 4.43 8.34
C LEU A 522 -5.35 3.85 9.21
N SER A 523 -5.44 2.53 9.37
CA SER A 523 -6.47 1.90 10.22
C SER A 523 -6.15 2.06 11.71
N GLU A 524 -4.88 1.91 12.11
CA GLU A 524 -4.41 2.19 13.47
C GLU A 524 -4.53 3.69 13.79
N ASP A 525 -4.20 4.57 12.83
CA ASP A 525 -4.36 6.02 12.96
C ASP A 525 -5.82 6.40 13.26
N ARG A 526 -6.77 5.93 12.45
CA ARG A 526 -8.22 6.15 12.66
C ARG A 526 -8.70 5.56 13.97
N ALA A 527 -8.20 4.39 14.36
CA ALA A 527 -8.56 3.74 15.61
C ALA A 527 -8.10 4.54 16.83
N LEU A 528 -6.93 5.18 16.77
CA LEU A 528 -6.45 6.06 17.83
C LEU A 528 -7.22 7.39 17.85
N ILE A 529 -7.42 8.03 16.70
CA ILE A 529 -8.16 9.31 16.58
C ILE A 529 -9.55 9.19 17.23
N ALA A 530 -10.26 8.09 16.98
CA ALA A 530 -11.59 7.84 17.56
C ALA A 530 -11.61 7.67 19.11
N LEU A 531 -10.44 7.66 19.77
CA LEU A 531 -10.29 7.52 21.22
C LEU A 531 -9.79 8.79 21.92
N VAL A 532 -9.40 9.82 21.16
CA VAL A 532 -8.93 11.11 21.67
C VAL A 532 -9.88 12.23 21.27
N ASN A 533 -9.78 13.40 21.90
CA ASN A 533 -10.58 14.59 21.61
C ASN A 533 -9.65 15.78 21.39
N GLY A 534 -10.08 16.71 20.54
CA GLY A 534 -9.40 17.98 20.32
C GLY A 534 -8.20 17.90 19.39
N VAL A 535 -8.15 16.87 18.53
CA VAL A 535 -7.25 16.82 17.37
C VAL A 535 -7.94 17.51 16.20
N ASP A 536 -7.25 18.38 15.49
CA ASP A 536 -7.82 19.09 14.33
C ASP A 536 -7.39 18.47 13.00
N VAL A 537 -6.10 18.14 12.91
CA VAL A 537 -5.47 17.51 11.74
C VAL A 537 -4.54 16.41 12.22
N ALA A 538 -4.45 15.34 11.45
CA ALA A 538 -3.60 14.20 11.75
C ALA A 538 -2.68 13.85 10.56
N VAL A 539 -1.47 13.39 10.85
CA VAL A 539 -0.50 12.92 9.85
C VAL A 539 -0.08 11.50 10.23
N GLY A 540 -0.43 10.52 9.39
CA GLY A 540 -0.04 9.12 9.55
C GLY A 540 1.27 8.77 8.84
N GLY A 541 1.98 7.78 9.36
CA GLY A 541 3.22 7.22 8.80
C GLY A 541 3.43 5.77 9.22
N GLY A 542 4.41 5.10 8.59
CA GLY A 542 4.73 3.68 8.79
C GLY A 542 3.98 2.73 7.87
N GLY A 543 3.07 3.27 7.04
CA GLY A 543 2.36 2.54 5.99
C GLY A 543 2.75 3.05 4.61
N ASP A 544 2.55 2.22 3.59
CA ASP A 544 2.77 2.56 2.17
C ASP A 544 1.57 3.29 1.54
N ASP A 545 0.64 3.78 2.37
CA ASP A 545 -0.63 4.37 1.97
C ASP A 545 -0.45 5.62 1.10
N PHE A 546 -1.05 5.63 -0.10
CA PHE A 546 -1.09 6.84 -0.95
C PHE A 546 -2.49 7.45 -0.98
N LEU A 547 -2.60 8.71 -0.53
CA LEU A 547 -3.85 9.47 -0.63
C LEU A 547 -3.77 10.47 -1.79
N THR A 548 -4.82 10.53 -2.62
CA THR A 548 -4.86 11.41 -3.81
C THR A 548 -6.04 12.37 -3.77
N ASN A 549 -5.93 13.53 -4.40
CA ASN A 549 -7.01 14.51 -4.42
C ASN A 549 -7.74 14.48 -5.77
N PRO A 550 -9.02 14.08 -5.84
CA PRO A 550 -9.76 14.00 -7.09
C PRO A 550 -10.02 15.36 -7.76
N ALA A 551 -9.90 16.47 -7.03
CA ALA A 551 -9.99 17.83 -7.59
C ALA A 551 -8.71 18.26 -8.33
N VAL A 552 -7.63 17.47 -8.24
CA VAL A 552 -6.34 17.73 -8.87
C VAL A 552 -6.10 16.71 -9.98
N ASP A 553 -5.68 17.18 -11.16
CA ASP A 553 -5.40 16.29 -12.29
C ASP A 553 -4.37 15.22 -11.90
N ALA A 554 -4.65 13.95 -12.21
CA ALA A 554 -3.73 12.84 -11.96
C ALA A 554 -2.32 13.11 -12.54
N ALA A 555 -2.23 13.71 -13.74
CA ALA A 555 -0.97 14.08 -14.36
C ALA A 555 -0.18 15.16 -13.59
N THR A 556 -0.80 15.84 -12.62
CA THR A 556 -0.17 16.83 -11.74
C THR A 556 0.36 16.18 -10.47
N GLN A 557 -0.42 15.31 -9.84
CA GLN A 557 -0.06 14.73 -8.54
C GLN A 557 0.76 13.44 -8.65
N PHE A 558 0.58 12.61 -9.68
CA PHE A 558 1.34 11.37 -9.84
C PHE A 558 2.73 11.60 -10.45
N ILE A 559 3.69 10.78 -10.03
CA ILE A 559 4.93 10.57 -10.78
C ILE A 559 4.59 9.96 -12.15
N PRO A 560 5.20 10.44 -13.26
CA PRO A 560 4.92 9.91 -14.60
C PRO A 560 5.05 8.39 -14.70
N GLY A 561 4.08 7.75 -15.34
CA GLY A 561 4.00 6.29 -15.45
C GLY A 561 3.03 5.65 -14.46
N ASN A 562 2.49 6.42 -13.50
CA ASN A 562 1.50 5.98 -12.52
C ASN A 562 1.92 4.71 -11.76
N THR A 563 3.21 4.57 -11.44
CA THR A 563 3.76 3.40 -10.74
C THR A 563 3.19 3.19 -9.35
N ASP A 564 2.54 4.22 -8.80
CA ASP A 564 2.03 4.25 -7.42
C ASP A 564 0.50 4.18 -7.38
N ALA A 565 -0.15 3.94 -8.52
CA ALA A 565 -1.61 3.86 -8.59
C ALA A 565 -2.17 2.70 -7.74
N ASP A 566 -1.41 1.61 -7.63
CA ASP A 566 -1.79 0.44 -6.83
C ASP A 566 -1.66 0.68 -5.32
N LEU A 567 -1.03 1.79 -4.90
CA LEU A 567 -0.89 2.20 -3.50
C LEU A 567 -2.00 3.16 -3.06
N VAL A 568 -2.95 3.51 -3.94
CA VAL A 568 -3.98 4.52 -3.65
C VAL A 568 -5.04 3.95 -2.70
N GLU A 569 -5.05 4.46 -1.46
CA GLU A 569 -5.90 3.98 -0.36
C GLU A 569 -7.04 4.95 0.00
N GLY A 570 -7.11 6.12 -0.66
CA GLY A 570 -8.22 7.06 -0.47
C GLY A 570 -7.98 8.49 -0.92
N GLU A 571 -8.86 9.39 -0.47
CA GLU A 571 -8.82 10.81 -0.77
C GLU A 571 -7.86 11.58 0.15
N TYR A 572 -7.22 12.63 -0.38
CA TYR A 572 -6.39 13.56 0.37
C TYR A 572 -7.12 14.91 0.59
N PRO A 573 -7.35 15.34 1.84
CA PRO A 573 -7.23 14.59 3.09
C PRO A 573 -8.35 13.57 3.26
N LEU A 574 -8.09 12.53 4.05
CA LEU A 574 -9.11 11.60 4.51
C LEU A 574 -9.80 12.18 5.75
N THR A 575 -11.08 11.86 5.94
CA THR A 575 -11.83 12.30 7.13
C THR A 575 -11.94 11.18 8.16
N ALA A 576 -11.69 11.53 9.42
CA ALA A 576 -11.91 10.69 10.59
C ALA A 576 -12.78 11.45 11.61
N GLU A 577 -13.32 10.75 12.59
CA GLU A 577 -14.05 11.36 13.72
C GLU A 577 -13.28 11.08 15.00
N ASP A 578 -13.14 12.11 15.83
CA ASP A 578 -12.58 11.98 17.17
C ASP A 578 -13.62 11.42 18.17
N ALA A 579 -13.27 11.29 19.45
CA ALA A 579 -14.14 10.71 20.46
C ALA A 579 -15.39 11.57 20.80
N ASP A 580 -15.40 12.86 20.47
CA ASP A 580 -16.55 13.76 20.60
C ASP A 580 -17.40 13.80 19.31
N GLY A 581 -16.90 13.19 18.23
CA GLY A 581 -17.52 13.12 16.91
C GLY A 581 -17.16 14.31 16.01
N ASP A 582 -16.13 15.06 16.38
CA ASP A 582 -15.61 16.17 15.57
C ASP A 582 -14.75 15.64 14.43
N THR A 583 -14.79 16.31 13.28
CA THR A 583 -14.06 15.88 12.08
C THR A 583 -12.56 16.19 12.21
N VAL A 584 -11.75 15.16 12.00
CA VAL A 584 -10.29 15.24 11.90
C VAL A 584 -9.86 14.98 10.45
N TYR A 585 -8.96 15.81 9.92
CA TYR A 585 -8.40 15.61 8.58
C TYR A 585 -7.08 14.84 8.68
N LEU A 586 -7.11 13.58 8.27
CA LEU A 586 -5.98 12.66 8.27
C LEU A 586 -5.29 12.67 6.90
N VAL A 587 -3.97 12.86 6.90
CA VAL A 587 -3.13 12.82 5.71
C VAL A 587 -1.95 11.89 5.90
N THR A 588 -1.42 11.37 4.80
CA THR A 588 -0.18 10.60 4.74
C THR A 588 0.41 10.70 3.34
N SER A 589 1.63 10.23 3.13
CA SER A 589 2.33 10.24 1.86
C SER A 589 3.11 8.95 1.65
N VAL A 590 3.47 8.67 0.39
CA VAL A 590 4.26 7.49 0.05
C VAL A 590 5.71 7.66 0.51
N ASP A 591 6.37 6.52 0.72
CA ASP A 591 7.76 6.35 1.11
C ASP A 591 8.81 7.03 0.21
N GLY A 592 10.07 6.94 0.64
CA GLY A 592 11.24 7.11 -0.21
C GLY A 592 11.50 8.53 -0.70
N TYR A 593 11.00 9.54 0.01
CA TYR A 593 11.05 10.95 -0.41
C TYR A 593 10.40 11.21 -1.78
N ARG A 594 9.50 10.34 -2.23
CA ARG A 594 8.91 10.40 -3.58
C ARG A 594 7.84 11.48 -3.69
N TYR A 595 7.19 11.78 -2.57
CA TYR A 595 6.18 12.83 -2.47
C TYR A 595 6.41 13.67 -1.21
N LEU A 596 6.06 14.95 -1.30
CA LEU A 596 5.86 15.84 -0.16
C LEU A 596 4.36 16.07 0.01
N GLY A 597 3.77 15.59 1.10
CA GLY A 597 2.38 15.91 1.42
C GLY A 597 2.20 17.41 1.70
N ARG A 598 1.09 17.97 1.23
CA ARG A 598 0.68 19.35 1.56
C ARG A 598 -0.82 19.41 1.80
N LEU A 599 -1.22 19.83 2.99
CA LEU A 599 -2.59 20.12 3.38
C LEU A 599 -2.71 21.59 3.76
N ASP A 600 -3.59 22.33 3.09
CA ASP A 600 -3.88 23.73 3.40
C ASP A 600 -5.27 23.82 4.05
N VAL A 601 -5.35 24.28 5.31
CA VAL A 601 -6.60 24.37 6.08
C VAL A 601 -6.78 25.74 6.72
N GLU A 602 -8.03 26.21 6.80
CA GLU A 602 -8.40 27.46 7.47
C GLU A 602 -8.92 27.18 8.87
N PHE A 603 -8.22 27.71 9.87
CA PHE A 603 -8.66 27.71 11.26
C PHE A 603 -9.48 28.96 11.57
N ASP A 604 -10.55 28.76 12.33
CA ASP A 604 -11.34 29.85 12.89
C ASP A 604 -10.76 30.39 14.22
N GLU A 605 -11.45 31.35 14.84
CA GLU A 605 -11.01 31.95 16.11
C GLU A 605 -11.06 30.96 17.29
N ALA A 606 -11.93 29.93 17.22
CA ALA A 606 -11.99 28.88 18.23
C ALA A 606 -10.81 27.90 18.10
N GLY A 607 -10.19 27.84 16.91
CA GLY A 607 -9.13 26.89 16.59
C GLY A 607 -9.65 25.65 15.88
N GLU A 608 -10.90 25.66 15.42
CA GLU A 608 -11.50 24.56 14.66
C GLU A 608 -11.22 24.75 13.16
N VAL A 609 -11.04 23.65 12.42
CA VAL A 609 -10.89 23.69 10.96
C VAL A 609 -12.23 24.02 10.32
N SER A 610 -12.31 25.21 9.73
CA SER A 610 -13.52 25.74 9.10
C SER A 610 -13.60 25.46 7.60
N ASN A 611 -12.46 25.21 6.95
CA ASN A 611 -12.36 24.93 5.51
C ASN A 611 -11.06 24.19 5.18
N VAL A 612 -11.11 23.26 4.21
CA VAL A 612 -9.94 22.69 3.55
C VAL A 612 -9.78 23.39 2.20
N ILE A 613 -8.62 23.95 1.91
CA ILE A 613 -8.33 24.56 0.60
C ILE A 613 -8.03 23.42 -0.38
N THR A 614 -9.09 22.87 -0.95
CA THR A 614 -9.05 21.64 -1.75
C THR A 614 -8.11 21.76 -2.94
N GLU A 615 -8.08 22.89 -3.66
CA GLU A 615 -7.24 23.03 -4.85
C GLU A 615 -5.73 22.96 -4.56
N ASN A 616 -5.33 23.20 -3.32
CA ASN A 616 -3.92 23.22 -2.92
C ASN A 616 -3.50 22.02 -2.08
N SER A 617 -4.47 21.21 -1.62
CA SER A 617 -4.25 20.11 -0.68
C SER A 617 -4.06 18.79 -1.42
N TYR A 618 -2.82 18.41 -1.73
CA TYR A 618 -2.49 17.16 -2.43
C TYR A 618 -0.99 16.82 -2.30
N PRO A 619 -0.56 15.57 -2.47
CA PRO A 619 0.86 15.23 -2.47
C PRO A 619 1.60 15.83 -3.67
N ARG A 620 2.75 16.46 -3.40
CA ARG A 620 3.64 17.03 -4.41
C ARG A 620 4.66 15.98 -4.82
N ARG A 621 4.59 15.49 -6.05
CA ARG A 621 5.61 14.60 -6.61
C ARG A 621 7.00 15.24 -6.59
N VAL A 622 8.02 14.43 -6.34
CA VAL A 622 9.42 14.84 -6.33
C VAL A 622 10.09 14.40 -7.62
N VAL A 623 10.27 15.34 -8.55
CA VAL A 623 10.79 15.08 -9.90
C VAL A 623 11.91 16.05 -10.26
N ALA A 624 13.00 15.53 -10.83
CA ALA A 624 14.10 16.35 -11.31
C ALA A 624 13.76 17.10 -12.60
N SER A 625 14.16 18.36 -12.65
CA SER A 625 14.18 19.16 -13.88
C SER A 625 15.18 18.58 -14.89
N GLY A 626 14.82 18.63 -16.17
CA GLY A 626 15.65 18.06 -17.24
C GLY A 626 14.95 18.02 -18.59
N ALA A 627 15.59 17.42 -19.58
CA ALA A 627 15.00 17.24 -20.91
C ALA A 627 13.74 16.37 -20.86
N ALA A 628 13.80 15.22 -20.19
CA ALA A 628 12.64 14.31 -20.04
C ALA A 628 11.45 15.01 -19.36
N ALA A 629 11.68 15.71 -18.24
CA ALA A 629 10.64 16.48 -17.55
C ALA A 629 10.04 17.61 -18.42
N THR A 630 10.88 18.28 -19.22
CA THR A 630 10.42 19.32 -20.16
C THR A 630 9.55 18.73 -21.26
N ASP A 631 9.95 17.60 -21.85
CA ASP A 631 9.21 16.92 -22.90
C ASP A 631 7.86 16.36 -22.38
N LEU A 632 7.83 15.94 -21.12
CA LEU A 632 6.62 15.51 -20.39
C LEU A 632 5.76 16.67 -19.85
N ASN A 633 6.17 17.93 -20.05
CA ASN A 633 5.48 19.13 -19.54
C ASN A 633 5.28 19.17 -18.01
N ILE A 634 6.25 18.65 -17.26
CA ILE A 634 6.25 18.67 -15.79
C ILE A 634 6.67 20.06 -15.30
N ALA A 635 5.69 20.93 -15.05
CA ALA A 635 5.92 22.32 -14.68
C ALA A 635 6.54 22.50 -13.29
N ASP A 636 6.34 21.51 -12.42
CA ASP A 636 6.74 21.47 -11.02
C ASP A 636 8.06 20.71 -10.78
N ALA A 637 8.82 20.41 -11.84
CA ALA A 637 10.13 19.76 -11.69
C ALA A 637 11.18 20.72 -11.08
N VAL A 638 12.06 20.19 -10.22
CA VAL A 638 13.05 20.99 -9.47
C VAL A 638 14.50 20.60 -9.77
N SER A 639 15.45 21.50 -9.56
CA SER A 639 16.87 21.13 -9.45
C SER A 639 17.17 20.63 -8.05
N ALA A 640 18.01 19.61 -7.91
CA ALA A 640 18.41 19.09 -6.60
C ALA A 640 19.13 20.14 -5.74
N ASP A 641 18.91 20.09 -4.43
CA ASP A 641 19.64 20.88 -3.44
C ASP A 641 21.12 20.48 -3.45
N GLN A 642 21.97 21.43 -3.85
CA GLN A 642 23.39 21.15 -4.05
C GLN A 642 24.14 20.88 -2.73
N ASP A 643 23.68 21.43 -1.60
CA ASP A 643 24.34 21.20 -0.32
C ASP A 643 24.10 19.74 0.14
N ILE A 644 22.88 19.22 -0.02
CA ILE A 644 22.58 17.80 0.21
C ILE A 644 23.31 16.92 -0.81
N VAL A 645 23.36 17.30 -2.09
CA VAL A 645 24.14 16.53 -3.09
C VAL A 645 25.61 16.39 -2.67
N ASP A 646 26.25 17.48 -2.27
CA ASP A 646 27.67 17.49 -1.93
C ASP A 646 27.98 16.78 -0.61
N THR A 647 27.07 16.87 0.37
CA THR A 647 27.28 16.34 1.73
C THR A 647 26.72 14.93 1.93
N VAL A 648 25.77 14.48 1.11
CA VAL A 648 25.06 13.21 1.23
C VAL A 648 25.18 12.39 -0.05
N ASN A 649 24.62 12.84 -1.18
CA ASN A 649 24.50 11.98 -2.36
C ASN A 649 25.85 11.54 -2.91
N VAL A 650 26.81 12.46 -3.07
CA VAL A 650 28.16 12.15 -3.56
C VAL A 650 28.90 11.14 -2.68
N PRO A 651 29.01 11.34 -1.34
CA PRO A 651 29.71 10.38 -0.50
C PRO A 651 28.96 9.04 -0.33
N VAL A 652 27.63 9.05 -0.27
CA VAL A 652 26.83 7.81 -0.23
C VAL A 652 27.04 7.01 -1.52
N GLN A 653 26.92 7.64 -2.69
CA GLN A 653 27.19 6.97 -3.97
C GLN A 653 28.60 6.41 -4.02
N ALA A 654 29.61 7.15 -3.57
CA ALA A 654 30.99 6.66 -3.55
C ALA A 654 31.20 5.45 -2.62
N CYS A 655 30.46 5.39 -1.51
CA CYS A 655 30.44 4.25 -0.60
C CYS A 655 29.77 3.02 -1.25
N LEU A 656 28.58 3.19 -1.85
CA LEU A 656 27.86 2.13 -2.55
C LEU A 656 28.65 1.61 -3.77
N ASP A 657 29.30 2.50 -4.52
CA ASP A 657 30.19 2.13 -5.62
C ASP A 657 31.35 1.25 -5.12
N ASN A 658 31.88 1.53 -3.92
CA ASN A 658 32.92 0.72 -3.32
C ASN A 658 32.40 -0.69 -2.97
N PHE A 659 31.21 -0.80 -2.37
CA PHE A 659 30.57 -2.10 -2.08
C PHE A 659 30.27 -2.88 -3.37
N SER A 660 29.76 -2.22 -4.40
CA SER A 660 29.48 -2.84 -5.71
C SER A 660 30.75 -3.30 -6.43
N SER A 661 31.89 -2.65 -6.17
CA SER A 661 33.17 -3.00 -6.80
C SER A 661 33.91 -4.18 -6.15
N GLU A 662 33.38 -4.71 -5.04
CA GLU A 662 33.97 -5.82 -4.28
C GLU A 662 33.27 -7.15 -4.63
N PRO A 663 33.78 -7.95 -5.58
CA PRO A 663 33.19 -9.24 -5.92
C PRO A 663 33.48 -10.27 -4.82
N ILE A 664 32.44 -11.01 -4.42
CA ILE A 664 32.53 -12.09 -3.43
C ILE A 664 32.61 -13.44 -4.16
N ALA A 665 31.65 -13.71 -5.06
CA ALA A 665 31.54 -14.93 -5.84
C ALA A 665 30.84 -14.65 -7.17
N ASN A 666 30.80 -15.63 -8.07
CA ASN A 666 29.86 -15.70 -9.17
C ASN A 666 28.78 -16.73 -8.87
N THR A 667 27.62 -16.60 -9.49
CA THR A 667 26.58 -17.63 -9.48
C THR A 667 26.05 -17.84 -10.87
N GLU A 668 25.76 -19.08 -11.25
CA GLU A 668 24.98 -19.47 -12.43
C GLU A 668 23.51 -19.77 -12.09
N ILE A 669 23.16 -19.67 -10.80
CA ILE A 669 21.82 -19.86 -10.25
C ILE A 669 21.22 -18.51 -9.87
N LEU A 670 19.91 -18.37 -10.12
CA LEU A 670 19.10 -17.24 -9.65
C LEU A 670 18.57 -17.54 -8.24
N PHE A 671 18.86 -16.67 -7.30
CA PHE A 671 18.37 -16.77 -5.92
C PHE A 671 17.14 -15.88 -5.76
N ASP A 672 16.01 -16.47 -5.38
CA ASP A 672 14.76 -15.73 -5.15
C ASP A 672 14.80 -15.13 -3.73
N VAL A 673 14.82 -13.80 -3.65
CA VAL A 673 14.83 -13.04 -2.40
C VAL A 673 13.51 -12.29 -2.17
N SER A 674 12.49 -12.58 -3.00
CA SER A 674 11.19 -11.93 -2.93
C SER A 674 10.54 -12.16 -1.58
N ARG A 675 9.83 -11.14 -1.08
CA ARG A 675 9.08 -11.21 0.20
C ARG A 675 8.18 -12.44 0.27
N ASN A 676 7.52 -12.78 -0.84
CA ASN A 676 6.64 -13.93 -0.90
C ASN A 676 7.44 -15.24 -0.82
N GLY A 677 8.52 -15.39 -1.61
CA GLY A 677 9.34 -16.60 -1.62
C GLY A 677 9.94 -16.93 -0.26
N VAL A 678 10.56 -15.95 0.40
CA VAL A 678 11.27 -16.18 1.68
C VAL A 678 10.35 -16.33 2.90
N ARG A 679 9.05 -16.01 2.78
CA ARG A 679 8.08 -16.04 3.90
C ARG A 679 7.02 -17.15 3.80
N THR A 680 6.80 -17.74 2.63
CA THR A 680 5.67 -18.67 2.43
C THR A 680 6.06 -20.14 2.27
N GLY A 681 7.35 -20.46 2.13
CA GLY A 681 7.78 -21.85 1.95
C GLY A 681 9.30 -22.03 1.90
N ALA A 682 9.72 -23.19 1.39
CA ALA A 682 11.12 -23.43 1.05
C ALA A 682 11.55 -22.48 -0.07
N ASN A 683 12.77 -21.97 0.04
CA ASN A 683 13.34 -21.07 -0.95
C ASN A 683 14.87 -21.25 -1.02
N ASN A 684 15.47 -21.11 -2.21
CA ASN A 684 16.92 -21.35 -2.38
C ASN A 684 17.82 -20.32 -1.69
N THR A 685 17.41 -19.07 -1.55
CA THR A 685 18.13 -18.06 -0.75
C THR A 685 18.09 -18.44 0.72
N GLY A 686 16.93 -18.84 1.21
CA GLY A 686 16.77 -19.37 2.57
C GLY A 686 17.71 -20.56 2.85
N ASN A 687 17.78 -21.49 1.90
CA ASN A 687 18.72 -22.62 1.95
C ASN A 687 20.17 -22.15 2.03
N LEU A 688 20.57 -21.24 1.16
CA LEU A 688 21.93 -20.70 1.09
C LEU A 688 22.34 -20.05 2.41
N ILE A 689 21.46 -19.24 3.01
CA ILE A 689 21.72 -18.55 4.28
C ILE A 689 21.77 -19.54 5.45
N GLY A 690 20.84 -20.50 5.51
CA GLY A 690 20.86 -21.55 6.54
C GLY A 690 22.15 -22.36 6.51
N ASP A 691 22.64 -22.69 5.31
CA ASP A 691 23.90 -23.42 5.12
C ASP A 691 25.11 -22.54 5.47
N ALA A 692 25.07 -21.24 5.15
CA ALA A 692 26.09 -20.28 5.54
C ALA A 692 26.20 -20.09 7.06
N PHE A 693 25.07 -20.07 7.78
CA PHE A 693 25.07 -19.99 9.24
C PHE A 693 25.73 -21.23 9.83
N ILE A 694 25.42 -22.42 9.32
CA ILE A 694 26.10 -23.65 9.70
C ILE A 694 27.62 -23.60 9.46
N ASP A 695 28.07 -23.12 8.29
CA ASP A 695 29.51 -22.95 8.00
C ASP A 695 30.18 -22.00 9.02
N SER A 696 29.49 -20.93 9.40
CA SER A 696 29.99 -19.99 10.41
C SER A 696 30.13 -20.64 11.80
N TYR A 697 29.20 -21.51 12.21
CA TYR A 697 29.35 -22.28 13.44
C TYR A 697 30.65 -23.09 13.40
N ASP A 698 30.86 -23.83 12.31
CA ASP A 698 32.02 -24.71 12.17
C ASP A 698 33.33 -23.92 12.12
N ARG A 699 33.34 -22.72 11.50
CA ARG A 699 34.50 -21.82 11.45
C ARG A 699 34.85 -21.20 12.81
N TYR A 700 33.85 -20.83 13.61
CA TYR A 700 34.04 -19.98 14.80
C TYR A 700 33.80 -20.65 16.15
N ALA A 701 33.28 -21.90 16.19
CA ALA A 701 32.96 -22.58 17.44
C ALA A 701 34.13 -22.61 18.44
N THR A 702 35.34 -22.93 17.97
CA THR A 702 36.53 -23.00 18.86
C THR A 702 36.87 -21.66 19.50
N VAL A 703 36.79 -20.56 18.75
CA VAL A 703 37.10 -19.20 19.26
C VAL A 703 36.09 -18.78 20.32
N ASN A 704 34.84 -19.22 20.15
CA ASN A 704 33.72 -18.90 21.02
C ASN A 704 33.54 -19.90 22.17
N ASN A 705 34.44 -20.88 22.32
CA ASN A 705 34.35 -21.97 23.30
C ASN A 705 33.09 -22.85 23.16
N LEU A 706 32.50 -22.87 21.97
CA LEU A 706 31.38 -23.74 21.64
C LEU A 706 31.91 -25.13 21.27
N PRO A 707 31.21 -26.21 21.65
CA PRO A 707 31.61 -27.57 21.26
C PRO A 707 31.49 -27.80 19.75
N GLU A 708 32.44 -28.52 19.16
CA GLU A 708 32.30 -29.00 17.77
C GLU A 708 31.04 -29.87 17.62
N ARG A 709 30.42 -29.84 16.43
CA ARG A 709 29.30 -30.74 16.13
C ARG A 709 29.80 -32.19 16.09
N THR A 710 29.02 -33.11 16.63
CA THR A 710 29.35 -34.56 16.63
C THR A 710 28.10 -35.36 16.29
N GLY A 711 28.21 -36.68 16.09
CA GLY A 711 27.03 -37.52 15.83
C GLY A 711 25.91 -37.36 16.87
N ASP A 712 26.27 -37.07 18.12
CA ASP A 712 25.34 -36.89 19.23
C ASP A 712 25.08 -35.41 19.59
N ARG A 713 25.80 -34.46 18.97
CA ARG A 713 25.57 -33.01 19.14
C ARG A 713 25.06 -32.41 17.84
N ILE A 714 23.75 -32.20 17.83
CA ILE A 714 23.00 -31.63 16.72
C ILE A 714 23.04 -30.11 16.82
N VAL A 715 23.42 -29.47 15.71
CA VAL A 715 23.33 -28.01 15.53
C VAL A 715 22.55 -27.77 14.25
N VAL A 716 21.55 -26.91 14.29
CA VAL A 716 20.71 -26.52 13.14
C VAL A 716 20.71 -25.01 13.01
N ALA A 717 20.51 -24.48 11.80
CA ALA A 717 20.31 -23.06 11.59
C ALA A 717 18.84 -22.75 11.30
N ILE A 718 18.38 -21.60 11.80
CA ILE A 718 17.10 -21.00 11.41
C ILE A 718 17.28 -19.51 11.11
N GLN A 719 16.55 -19.00 10.13
CA GLN A 719 16.53 -17.59 9.73
C GLN A 719 15.09 -17.17 9.42
N ASN A 720 14.57 -16.12 10.07
CA ASN A 720 13.24 -15.59 9.75
C ASN A 720 13.23 -14.96 8.34
N GLY A 721 12.14 -15.13 7.60
CA GLY A 721 11.97 -14.53 6.28
C GLY A 721 12.01 -13.00 6.32
N GLY A 722 11.50 -12.39 7.40
CA GLY A 722 11.57 -10.93 7.63
C GLY A 722 12.99 -10.35 7.66
N GLY A 723 13.98 -11.14 8.07
CA GLY A 723 15.39 -10.76 8.12
C GLY A 723 16.15 -10.86 6.78
N ILE A 724 15.50 -11.43 5.75
CA ILE A 724 15.99 -11.51 4.36
C ILE A 724 15.23 -10.45 3.56
N ARG A 725 15.96 -9.51 2.95
CA ARG A 725 15.36 -8.32 2.33
C ARG A 725 15.50 -8.33 0.80
N GLN A 726 14.50 -7.76 0.14
CA GLN A 726 14.42 -7.63 -1.31
C GLN A 726 14.98 -6.29 -1.83
N ASN A 727 15.90 -5.66 -1.09
CA ASN A 727 16.46 -4.35 -1.44
C ASN A 727 17.23 -4.35 -2.78
N ALA A 728 17.70 -5.53 -3.22
CA ALA A 728 18.35 -5.75 -4.51
C ALA A 728 17.36 -6.06 -5.66
N GLY A 729 16.05 -6.02 -5.39
CA GLY A 729 15.00 -6.59 -6.24
C GLY A 729 14.64 -8.02 -5.83
N ASP A 730 13.72 -8.66 -6.55
CA ASP A 730 13.21 -10.00 -6.23
C ASP A 730 14.24 -11.12 -6.42
N PHE A 731 15.35 -10.85 -7.13
CA PHE A 731 16.35 -11.86 -7.45
C PHE A 731 17.79 -11.39 -7.26
N LEU A 732 18.62 -12.33 -6.84
CA LEU A 732 20.07 -12.20 -6.69
C LEU A 732 20.78 -13.11 -7.73
N PRO A 733 21.78 -12.62 -8.51
CA PRO A 733 22.43 -11.30 -8.40
C PRO A 733 21.59 -10.17 -9.03
N ARG A 734 21.77 -8.93 -8.53
CA ARG A 734 21.00 -7.74 -8.92
C ARG A 734 20.98 -7.52 -10.44
N GLY A 735 19.80 -7.16 -10.99
CA GLY A 735 19.60 -6.89 -12.42
C GLY A 735 19.35 -8.13 -13.29
N SER A 736 19.22 -9.31 -12.67
CA SER A 736 18.68 -10.50 -13.30
C SER A 736 17.14 -10.48 -13.25
N THR A 737 16.47 -10.91 -14.32
CA THR A 737 15.00 -11.05 -14.37
C THR A 737 14.67 -12.45 -14.86
N GLU A 738 13.52 -13.01 -14.44
CA GLU A 738 13.04 -14.29 -14.99
C GLU A 738 12.89 -14.27 -16.52
N ALA A 739 12.66 -13.08 -17.09
CA ALA A 739 12.56 -12.85 -18.54
C ALA A 739 13.89 -13.05 -19.30
N ALA A 740 15.01 -13.17 -18.59
CA ALA A 740 16.33 -13.47 -19.13
C ALA A 740 17.04 -14.57 -18.29
N PRO A 741 16.57 -15.83 -18.35
CA PRO A 741 17.23 -16.93 -17.66
C PRO A 741 18.53 -17.25 -18.42
N GLY A 742 19.64 -16.67 -17.94
CA GLY A 742 20.95 -16.86 -18.55
C GLY A 742 21.99 -15.75 -18.35
N LEU A 743 21.97 -15.00 -17.25
CA LEU A 743 23.21 -14.30 -16.84
C LEU A 743 23.65 -14.74 -15.45
N PRO A 744 24.50 -15.77 -15.38
CA PRO A 744 25.45 -15.91 -14.31
C PRO A 744 26.24 -14.61 -14.12
N GLY A 745 26.32 -14.13 -12.88
CA GLY A 745 26.88 -12.82 -12.57
C GLY A 745 27.61 -12.78 -11.24
N PRO A 746 28.40 -11.71 -11.00
CA PRO A 746 29.04 -11.52 -9.71
C PRO A 746 27.98 -11.24 -8.64
N ILE A 747 28.14 -11.87 -7.49
CA ILE A 747 27.57 -11.44 -6.21
C ILE A 747 28.62 -10.54 -5.55
N THR A 748 28.24 -9.31 -5.27
CA THR A 748 29.09 -8.27 -4.68
C THR A 748 28.75 -8.04 -3.21
N LEU A 749 29.60 -7.31 -2.48
CA LEU A 749 29.29 -6.89 -1.11
C LEU A 749 28.03 -6.03 -1.04
N LEU A 750 27.74 -5.22 -2.06
CA LEU A 750 26.49 -4.48 -2.12
C LEU A 750 25.29 -5.44 -2.09
N ASP A 751 25.34 -6.51 -2.89
CA ASP A 751 24.25 -7.48 -2.97
C ASP A 751 24.02 -8.23 -1.65
N THR A 752 25.07 -8.64 -0.95
CA THR A 752 24.92 -9.34 0.34
C THR A 752 24.42 -8.40 1.45
N LEU A 753 24.85 -7.14 1.45
CA LEU A 753 24.34 -6.11 2.36
C LEU A 753 22.89 -5.73 2.05
N ASP A 754 22.44 -5.83 0.80
CA ASP A 754 21.03 -5.62 0.45
C ASP A 754 20.14 -6.78 0.90
N VAL A 755 20.64 -8.02 0.85
CA VAL A 755 19.89 -9.22 1.27
C VAL A 755 19.85 -9.36 2.79
N LEU A 756 20.96 -9.05 3.48
CA LEU A 756 21.10 -9.13 4.94
C LEU A 756 21.56 -7.77 5.54
N PRO A 757 20.71 -6.73 5.53
CA PRO A 757 21.12 -5.36 5.85
C PRO A 757 21.14 -4.97 7.33
N PHE A 758 20.51 -5.74 8.22
CA PHE A 758 20.44 -5.41 9.64
C PHE A 758 21.83 -5.53 10.30
N ASP A 759 22.06 -4.89 11.45
CA ASP A 759 23.29 -5.11 12.23
C ASP A 759 23.19 -6.34 13.16
N ASN A 760 22.18 -7.17 12.93
CA ASN A 760 22.00 -8.43 13.60
C ASN A 760 23.32 -9.21 13.62
N THR A 761 23.67 -9.72 14.79
CA THR A 761 24.82 -10.60 14.95
C THR A 761 24.40 -12.06 14.84
N ILE A 762 25.33 -12.97 14.57
CA ILE A 762 25.02 -14.39 14.59
C ILE A 762 25.16 -14.94 16.03
N SER A 763 24.13 -15.62 16.51
CA SER A 763 24.03 -16.12 17.88
C SER A 763 23.76 -17.62 17.89
N VAL A 764 24.32 -18.31 18.88
CA VAL A 764 24.11 -19.74 19.13
C VAL A 764 23.39 -19.90 20.45
N VAL A 765 22.20 -20.50 20.41
CA VAL A 765 21.42 -20.89 21.60
C VAL A 765 21.68 -22.37 21.86
N GLU A 766 22.24 -22.69 23.01
CA GLU A 766 22.57 -24.06 23.41
C GLU A 766 21.41 -24.74 24.15
N ASN A 767 21.40 -26.07 24.12
CA ASN A 767 20.50 -26.91 24.92
C ASN A 767 19.00 -26.66 24.70
N VAL A 768 18.61 -26.22 23.49
CA VAL A 768 17.22 -26.00 23.10
C VAL A 768 16.47 -27.34 23.12
N THR A 769 15.34 -27.39 23.80
CA THR A 769 14.50 -28.59 23.79
C THR A 769 13.72 -28.67 22.49
N VAL A 770 13.42 -29.88 22.02
CA VAL A 770 12.57 -30.05 20.81
C VAL A 770 11.20 -29.43 21.00
N ALA A 771 10.67 -29.38 22.22
CA ALA A 771 9.39 -28.72 22.50
C ALA A 771 9.46 -27.20 22.28
N ASP A 772 10.56 -26.55 22.69
CA ASP A 772 10.75 -25.12 22.47
C ASP A 772 10.95 -24.83 20.97
N LEU A 773 11.81 -25.59 20.30
CA LEU A 773 12.04 -25.43 18.86
C LEU A 773 10.76 -25.69 18.05
N PHE A 774 9.98 -26.71 18.41
CA PHE A 774 8.69 -27.00 17.79
C PHE A 774 7.69 -25.85 17.97
N ALA A 775 7.66 -25.21 19.14
CA ALA A 775 6.77 -24.10 19.40
C ALA A 775 7.18 -22.81 18.65
N ILE A 776 8.49 -22.58 18.48
CA ILE A 776 9.02 -21.46 17.68
C ILE A 776 8.68 -21.67 16.20
N LEU A 777 9.07 -22.81 15.62
CA LEU A 777 8.84 -23.12 14.21
C LEU A 777 7.36 -23.38 13.87
N GLY A 778 6.53 -23.72 14.86
CA GLY A 778 5.09 -23.83 14.71
C GLY A 778 4.35 -22.49 14.82
N GLY A 779 4.95 -21.48 15.46
CA GLY A 779 4.40 -20.12 15.56
C GLY A 779 4.43 -19.40 14.21
N SER A 780 5.54 -19.55 13.48
CA SER A 780 5.85 -18.91 12.20
C SER A 780 4.97 -19.35 11.02
N GLY A 781 4.17 -20.41 11.19
CA GLY A 781 3.28 -20.91 10.15
C GLY A 781 1.89 -20.27 10.14
N ASN A 782 1.53 -19.46 11.14
CA ASN A 782 0.25 -18.76 11.11
C ASN A 782 0.39 -17.51 10.24
N GLY A 783 -0.42 -17.34 9.19
CA GLY A 783 -0.36 -16.24 8.21
C GLY A 783 -0.53 -14.80 8.75
N LEU A 784 -0.38 -14.61 10.06
CA LEU A 784 -0.36 -13.34 10.79
C LEU A 784 1.05 -12.95 11.28
N ASP A 785 2.06 -13.81 11.09
CA ASP A 785 3.43 -13.48 11.49
C ASP A 785 4.15 -12.70 10.38
N PRO A 786 4.51 -11.41 10.59
CA PRO A 786 5.27 -10.64 9.61
C PRO A 786 6.62 -11.30 9.25
N ASP A 787 7.14 -12.19 10.11
CA ASP A 787 8.40 -12.91 9.91
C ASP A 787 8.32 -14.08 8.90
N GLY A 788 7.12 -14.63 8.64
CA GLY A 788 6.89 -15.78 7.75
C GLY A 788 7.55 -17.10 8.21
N ILE A 789 7.48 -18.15 7.39
CA ILE A 789 8.11 -19.45 7.69
C ILE A 789 9.64 -19.30 7.80
N TYR A 790 10.22 -19.83 8.89
CA TYR A 790 11.69 -19.85 9.07
C TYR A 790 12.38 -20.70 8.00
N GLN A 791 13.40 -20.12 7.38
CA GLN A 791 14.35 -20.81 6.51
C GLN A 791 15.34 -21.62 7.34
N VAL A 792 15.76 -22.80 6.86
CA VAL A 792 16.53 -23.77 7.66
C VAL A 792 17.76 -24.33 6.94
N SER A 793 18.74 -24.81 7.71
CA SER A 793 19.94 -25.47 7.18
C SER A 793 19.66 -26.85 6.57
N GLU A 794 20.61 -27.35 5.76
CA GLU A 794 20.52 -28.60 5.01
C GLU A 794 20.22 -29.84 5.87
N ASN A 795 20.54 -29.77 7.15
CA ASN A 795 20.39 -30.87 8.08
C ASN A 795 19.07 -30.82 8.87
N LEU A 796 18.16 -29.88 8.60
CA LEU A 796 16.82 -29.83 9.18
C LEU A 796 15.77 -29.99 8.08
N ARG A 797 14.74 -30.80 8.36
CA ARG A 797 13.60 -31.04 7.48
C ARG A 797 12.31 -30.73 8.24
N LEU A 798 11.48 -29.88 7.67
CA LEU A 798 10.20 -29.46 8.22
C LEU A 798 9.07 -29.84 7.27
N GLU A 799 7.98 -30.36 7.82
CA GLU A 799 6.75 -30.60 7.08
C GLU A 799 5.61 -29.94 7.83
N TYR A 800 4.96 -29.00 7.16
CA TYR A 800 3.77 -28.31 7.64
C TYR A 800 2.53 -28.92 7.01
N GLN A 801 1.39 -28.80 7.69
CA GLN A 801 0.07 -29.08 7.15
C GLN A 801 -0.70 -27.76 7.03
N ALA A 802 -1.27 -27.51 5.86
CA ALA A 802 -2.17 -26.38 5.67
C ALA A 802 -3.52 -26.66 6.38
N GLU A 803 -3.96 -25.73 7.22
CA GLU A 803 -5.27 -25.73 7.88
C GLU A 803 -6.02 -24.44 7.52
N GLY A 804 -7.29 -24.55 7.12
CA GLY A 804 -8.11 -23.39 6.74
C GLY A 804 -7.98 -22.98 5.26
N THR A 805 -8.58 -21.86 4.90
CA THR A 805 -8.63 -21.32 3.53
C THR A 805 -8.70 -19.79 3.56
N GLY A 806 -8.16 -19.10 2.56
CA GLY A 806 -8.19 -17.62 2.49
C GLY A 806 -7.41 -16.99 3.65
N ASP A 807 -7.95 -15.93 4.24
CA ASP A 807 -7.33 -15.18 5.35
C ASP A 807 -7.18 -16.00 6.65
N ASP A 808 -7.86 -17.15 6.74
CA ASP A 808 -7.77 -18.08 7.87
C ASP A 808 -6.72 -19.19 7.68
N LEU A 809 -5.97 -19.18 6.57
CA LEU A 809 -4.95 -20.18 6.27
C LEU A 809 -3.81 -20.17 7.30
N ARG A 810 -3.52 -21.34 7.86
CA ARG A 810 -2.45 -21.56 8.83
C ARG A 810 -1.64 -22.78 8.45
N TYR A 811 -0.35 -22.74 8.70
CA TYR A 811 0.57 -23.85 8.52
C TYR A 811 0.92 -24.43 9.87
N GLN A 812 0.42 -25.62 10.17
CA GLN A 812 0.74 -26.36 11.38
C GLN A 812 1.96 -27.25 11.14
N LEU A 813 3.03 -27.09 11.92
CA LEU A 813 4.19 -28.00 11.84
C LEU A 813 3.76 -29.41 12.28
N ILE A 814 3.88 -30.41 11.41
CA ILE A 814 3.48 -31.80 11.67
C ILE A 814 4.66 -32.76 11.79
N ASN A 815 5.74 -32.57 11.02
CA ASN A 815 6.95 -33.38 11.17
C ASN A 815 8.19 -32.49 11.20
N MET A 816 9.15 -32.86 12.06
CA MET A 816 10.48 -32.24 12.11
C MET A 816 11.51 -33.35 12.23
N THR A 817 12.44 -33.40 11.28
CA THR A 817 13.51 -34.40 11.25
C THR A 817 14.84 -33.72 11.10
N VAL A 818 15.85 -34.18 11.84
CA VAL A 818 17.22 -33.67 11.73
C VAL A 818 18.14 -34.76 11.21
N ILE A 819 19.05 -34.38 10.31
CA ILE A 819 20.11 -35.25 9.82
C ILE A 819 21.32 -35.01 10.71
N ASN A 820 21.68 -36.00 11.53
CA ASN A 820 22.83 -35.84 12.44
C ASN A 820 24.16 -35.90 11.66
N ASN A 821 25.28 -35.62 12.33
CA ASN A 821 26.61 -35.64 11.69
C ASN A 821 27.08 -37.04 11.26
N ALA A 822 26.37 -38.11 11.64
CA ALA A 822 26.60 -39.47 11.12
C ALA A 822 25.82 -39.75 9.83
N GLY A 823 24.93 -38.85 9.42
CA GLY A 823 24.02 -38.99 8.28
C GLY A 823 22.73 -39.74 8.61
N ASP A 824 22.42 -39.97 9.89
CA ASP A 824 21.17 -40.60 10.31
C ASP A 824 20.05 -39.55 10.38
N GLU A 825 18.89 -39.88 9.82
CA GLU A 825 17.65 -39.13 10.03
C GLU A 825 17.08 -39.43 11.42
N VAL A 826 16.98 -38.39 12.24
CA VAL A 826 16.48 -38.46 13.62
C VAL A 826 15.16 -37.68 13.66
N PRO A 827 14.00 -38.36 13.76
CA PRO A 827 12.72 -37.68 13.91
C PRO A 827 12.65 -37.01 15.28
N LEU A 828 12.33 -35.72 15.28
CA LEU A 828 12.18 -34.89 16.49
C LEU A 828 10.70 -34.65 16.80
N VAL A 829 9.89 -34.45 15.75
CA VAL A 829 8.42 -34.29 15.84
C VAL A 829 7.78 -35.22 14.83
N GLN A 830 6.71 -35.92 15.24
CA GLN A 830 5.91 -36.77 14.37
C GLN A 830 4.43 -36.55 14.62
N ASN A 831 3.68 -36.26 13.55
CA ASN A 831 2.23 -35.99 13.60
C ASN A 831 1.85 -34.89 14.62
N GLY A 832 2.63 -33.80 14.66
CA GLY A 832 2.40 -32.66 15.54
C GLY A 832 2.78 -32.90 17.01
N GLU A 833 3.41 -34.04 17.33
CA GLU A 833 3.85 -34.36 18.69
C GLU A 833 5.37 -34.56 18.76
N VAL A 834 5.99 -34.03 19.82
CA VAL A 834 7.42 -34.24 20.10
C VAL A 834 7.69 -35.72 20.39
N VAL A 835 8.69 -36.29 19.72
CA VAL A 835 9.10 -37.70 19.90
C VAL A 835 9.63 -37.92 21.33
N ASP A 836 9.18 -38.99 22.00
CA ASP A 836 9.61 -39.31 23.36
C ASP A 836 11.13 -39.56 23.42
N GLY A 837 11.81 -38.86 24.33
CA GLY A 837 13.26 -38.91 24.48
C GLY A 837 14.05 -38.19 23.38
N ALA A 838 13.42 -37.30 22.59
CA ALA A 838 14.13 -36.49 21.61
C ALA A 838 15.30 -35.70 22.24
N PRO A 839 16.46 -35.61 21.55
CA PRO A 839 17.63 -34.94 22.08
C PRO A 839 17.44 -33.42 22.13
N THR A 840 18.21 -32.73 22.96
CA THR A 840 18.34 -31.26 22.80
C THR A 840 19.18 -30.94 21.58
N VAL A 841 18.93 -29.78 20.99
CA VAL A 841 19.70 -29.24 19.86
C VAL A 841 20.36 -27.92 20.23
N ALA A 842 21.43 -27.54 19.54
CA ALA A 842 21.86 -26.16 19.50
C ALA A 842 21.29 -25.50 18.24
N VAL A 843 20.87 -24.24 18.35
CA VAL A 843 20.33 -23.48 17.23
C VAL A 843 21.27 -22.30 16.95
N ILE A 844 21.73 -22.17 15.72
CA ILE A 844 22.39 -20.95 15.25
C ILE A 844 21.40 -20.10 14.47
N THR A 845 21.31 -18.82 14.80
CA THR A 845 20.37 -17.89 14.19
C THR A 845 20.89 -16.45 14.34
N ASN A 846 20.18 -15.47 13.83
CA ASN A 846 20.51 -14.07 14.04
C ASN A 846 20.09 -13.60 15.47
N SER A 847 20.70 -12.53 15.97
CA SER A 847 20.50 -12.06 17.34
C SER A 847 19.08 -11.57 17.61
N PHE A 848 18.39 -11.03 16.59
CA PHE A 848 16.97 -10.65 16.71
C PHE A 848 16.09 -11.85 17.08
N VAL A 849 16.24 -12.96 16.35
CA VAL A 849 15.52 -14.21 16.63
C VAL A 849 15.97 -14.81 17.96
N ALA A 850 17.27 -14.80 18.26
CA ALA A 850 17.79 -15.34 19.53
C ALA A 850 17.23 -14.59 20.76
N ASP A 851 17.28 -13.26 20.75
CA ASP A 851 16.87 -12.43 21.89
C ASP A 851 15.35 -12.45 22.10
N ARG A 852 14.58 -12.45 21.01
CA ARG A 852 13.11 -12.48 21.07
C ARG A 852 12.57 -13.88 21.35
N GLU A 853 12.74 -14.79 20.40
CA GLU A 853 12.06 -16.10 20.41
C GLU A 853 12.64 -17.04 21.47
N PHE A 854 13.96 -17.00 21.71
CA PHE A 854 14.60 -17.90 22.67
C PHE A 854 14.73 -17.26 24.05
N ALA A 855 15.34 -16.08 24.16
CA ALA A 855 15.60 -15.47 25.45
C ALA A 855 14.34 -14.89 26.09
N THR A 856 13.60 -14.04 25.38
CA THR A 856 12.42 -13.33 25.92
C THR A 856 11.22 -14.27 26.09
N ASP A 857 10.84 -14.98 25.03
CA ASP A 857 9.60 -15.76 25.01
C ASP A 857 9.72 -17.12 25.71
N ARG A 858 10.93 -17.70 25.74
CA ARG A 858 11.17 -19.05 26.30
C ARG A 858 12.12 -19.06 27.51
N GLY A 859 12.77 -17.95 27.83
CA GLY A 859 13.71 -17.88 28.96
C GLY A 859 15.00 -18.68 28.73
N LEU A 860 15.36 -18.96 27.47
CA LEU A 860 16.56 -19.69 27.09
C LEU A 860 17.75 -18.73 27.01
N THR A 861 18.45 -18.57 28.14
CA THR A 861 19.54 -17.59 28.26
C THR A 861 20.94 -18.17 27.98
N ASP A 862 21.04 -19.43 27.57
CA ASP A 862 22.31 -20.08 27.22
C ASP A 862 22.70 -19.74 25.77
N GLN A 863 22.95 -18.45 25.54
CA GLN A 863 23.20 -17.85 24.23
C GLN A 863 24.63 -17.32 24.12
N THR A 864 25.26 -17.54 22.97
CA THR A 864 26.59 -17.01 22.63
C THR A 864 26.54 -16.30 21.29
N ASP A 865 26.72 -14.98 21.27
CA ASP A 865 26.98 -14.24 20.03
C ASP A 865 28.38 -14.59 19.52
N LEU A 866 28.49 -15.04 18.27
CA LEU A 866 29.78 -15.42 17.73
C LEU A 866 30.64 -14.19 17.51
N VAL A 867 31.89 -14.30 17.95
CA VAL A 867 32.96 -13.36 17.65
C VAL A 867 34.04 -13.98 16.77
N ASP A 868 34.71 -13.14 16.01
CA ASP A 868 35.91 -13.51 15.27
C ASP A 868 37.14 -13.65 16.18
N ALA A 869 38.30 -13.96 15.60
CA ALA A 869 39.55 -14.10 16.34
C ALA A 869 40.04 -12.80 17.01
N THR A 870 39.48 -11.63 16.65
CA THR A 870 39.77 -10.33 17.27
C THR A 870 38.82 -10.01 18.43
N GLY A 871 37.77 -10.81 18.60
CA GLY A 871 36.70 -10.56 19.57
C GLY A 871 35.60 -9.64 19.04
N THR A 872 35.58 -9.37 17.73
CA THR A 872 34.54 -8.58 17.08
C THR A 872 33.35 -9.49 16.79
N ARG A 873 32.14 -9.06 17.17
CA ARG A 873 30.90 -9.79 16.86
C ARG A 873 30.72 -9.91 15.35
N LEU A 874 30.30 -11.09 14.91
CA LEU A 874 30.02 -11.35 13.50
C LEU A 874 28.61 -10.85 13.18
N LEU A 875 28.50 -9.93 12.22
CA LEU A 875 27.21 -9.60 11.62
C LEU A 875 26.68 -10.82 10.86
N TYR A 876 25.37 -11.02 10.84
CA TYR A 876 24.73 -12.15 10.17
C TYR A 876 24.91 -12.17 8.63
N GLU A 877 25.26 -11.04 8.01
CA GLU A 877 25.70 -10.98 6.61
C GLU A 877 27.05 -11.67 6.39
N GLN A 878 27.96 -11.54 7.36
CA GLN A 878 29.34 -12.03 7.21
C GLN A 878 29.41 -13.54 6.96
N PRO A 879 28.65 -14.41 7.67
CA PRO A 879 28.47 -15.81 7.31
C PRO A 879 28.16 -16.06 5.83
N LEU A 880 27.21 -15.32 5.25
CA LEU A 880 26.84 -15.47 3.84
C LEU A 880 28.02 -15.16 2.92
N ARG A 881 28.67 -14.01 3.12
CA ARG A 881 29.86 -13.62 2.34
C ARG A 881 30.98 -14.64 2.43
N GLU A 882 31.29 -15.11 3.63
CA GLU A 882 32.36 -16.08 3.80
C GLU A 882 32.01 -17.45 3.23
N TYR A 883 30.75 -17.87 3.31
CA TYR A 883 30.26 -19.12 2.74
C TYR A 883 30.30 -19.09 1.20
N LEU A 884 29.89 -17.98 0.58
CA LEU A 884 30.02 -17.76 -0.87
C LEU A 884 31.48 -17.90 -1.34
N ALA A 885 32.44 -17.49 -0.52
CA ALA A 885 33.87 -17.65 -0.82
C ALA A 885 34.39 -19.09 -0.68
N THR A 886 33.58 -20.03 -0.18
CA THR A 886 33.97 -21.46 -0.05
C THR A 886 33.71 -22.28 -1.31
N PHE A 887 32.91 -21.76 -2.25
CA PHE A 887 32.57 -22.48 -3.48
C PHE A 887 33.80 -22.72 -4.36
N PRO A 888 33.81 -23.78 -5.19
CA PRO A 888 34.89 -24.04 -6.12
C PRO A 888 35.16 -22.85 -7.05
N GLU A 889 36.44 -22.53 -7.26
CA GLU A 889 36.79 -21.44 -8.17
C GLU A 889 36.65 -21.85 -9.64
N GLU A 890 36.00 -21.01 -10.43
CA GLU A 890 36.07 -21.03 -11.88
C GLU A 890 36.77 -19.76 -12.37
N ASN A 891 37.82 -19.92 -13.18
CA ASN A 891 38.65 -18.80 -13.65
C ASN A 891 39.23 -17.90 -12.52
N GLY A 892 39.38 -18.45 -11.31
CA GLY A 892 39.95 -17.76 -10.15
C GLY A 892 38.95 -16.93 -9.34
N VAL A 893 37.65 -17.15 -9.52
CA VAL A 893 36.57 -16.57 -8.71
C VAL A 893 35.70 -17.73 -8.20
N PRO A 894 35.31 -17.77 -6.91
CA PRO A 894 34.34 -18.76 -6.41
C PRO A 894 33.07 -18.72 -7.24
N THR A 895 32.58 -19.87 -7.72
CA THR A 895 31.39 -19.93 -8.58
C THR A 895 30.41 -21.00 -8.12
N ILE A 896 29.16 -20.61 -7.92
CA ILE A 896 28.02 -21.51 -7.74
C ILE A 896 27.56 -21.95 -9.13
N GLN A 897 27.66 -23.24 -9.43
CA GLN A 897 27.35 -23.77 -10.76
C GLN A 897 25.85 -24.05 -10.91
N GLU A 898 25.34 -24.02 -12.15
CA GLU A 898 23.93 -24.24 -12.46
C GLU A 898 23.40 -25.61 -11.99
N ASP A 899 24.29 -26.60 -11.84
CA ASP A 899 23.98 -27.96 -11.41
C ASP A 899 24.18 -28.22 -9.91
N ASP A 900 24.36 -27.15 -9.10
CA ASP A 900 24.40 -27.28 -7.65
C ASP A 900 23.02 -27.65 -7.11
N ALA A 901 22.82 -28.94 -6.88
CA ALA A 901 21.55 -29.54 -6.47
C ALA A 901 20.95 -28.95 -5.17
N ARG A 902 21.74 -28.23 -4.37
CA ARG A 902 21.26 -27.57 -3.14
C ARG A 902 20.43 -26.33 -3.42
N TYR A 903 20.68 -25.66 -4.55
CA TYR A 903 20.18 -24.30 -4.83
C TYR A 903 19.51 -24.14 -6.19
N GLN A 904 19.59 -25.15 -7.06
CA GLN A 904 19.11 -25.08 -8.47
C GLN A 904 17.61 -24.76 -8.65
N TYR A 905 16.79 -24.91 -7.61
CA TYR A 905 15.35 -24.67 -7.67
C TYR A 905 14.97 -23.46 -6.80
N PRO A 906 14.25 -22.45 -7.34
CA PRO A 906 13.80 -21.29 -6.56
C PRO A 906 13.03 -21.67 -5.28
N ASP A 907 12.15 -22.67 -5.38
CA ASP A 907 11.36 -23.22 -4.25
C ASP A 907 12.19 -24.13 -3.29
N GLY A 908 13.52 -24.12 -3.42
CA GLY A 908 14.44 -24.90 -2.60
C GLY A 908 14.54 -26.39 -2.95
N ASP A 909 15.29 -27.13 -2.12
CA ASP A 909 15.61 -28.55 -2.28
C ASP A 909 14.64 -29.50 -1.55
N GLY A 910 13.47 -29.00 -1.15
CA GLY A 910 12.46 -29.76 -0.41
C GLY A 910 12.75 -29.94 1.09
N ARG A 911 13.59 -29.07 1.68
CA ARG A 911 13.84 -29.10 3.13
C ARG A 911 12.70 -28.56 3.99
N ILE A 912 11.82 -27.78 3.40
CA ILE A 912 10.52 -27.40 3.95
C ILE A 912 9.48 -27.88 2.95
N SER A 913 8.47 -28.61 3.43
CA SER A 913 7.34 -29.04 2.61
C SER A 913 6.02 -28.67 3.28
N ILE A 914 5.00 -28.43 2.47
CA ILE A 914 3.64 -28.17 2.93
C ILE A 914 2.77 -29.30 2.38
N ALA A 915 2.29 -30.15 3.29
CA ALA A 915 1.28 -31.15 3.02
C ALA A 915 -0.11 -30.51 3.01
N GLU A 916 -0.95 -30.96 2.08
CA GLU A 916 -2.37 -30.62 2.01
C GLU A 916 -3.21 -31.49 2.95
#